data_AF-A0A2T4Z985-F1
#
_entry.id   AF-A0A2T4Z985-F1
#
_cell.length_a   1.000
_cell.length_b   1.000
_cell.length_c   1.000
_cell.angle_alpha   90.00
_cell.angle_beta   90.00
_cell.angle_gamma   90.00
#
_symmetry.space_group_name_H-M   'P 1'
#
loop_
_entity.id
_entity.type
_entity.pdbx_description
1 polymer ?
#
loop_
_entity_poly.entity_id
_entity_poly.type
_entity_poly.pdbx_seq_one_letter_code
_entity_poly.pdbx_strand_id
1 'polypeptide(L)'
;MKPINLRRVAWFCLFLLIVLSLTIPTSVTAETDQDQRLQQHLDATVDKLLAESDAAGTVVGYHVISLDDGRQLAGMREAVTLLPHGAMQLWTAAAALDAWSLDKTFTTRVYFDGNIDGGKLQGDVILEGGGDPFLETEDFHAFARALKQAGVRHINGDIVVDGSRFDNRTLGTSWMWDREAEPSHAPIGALSVNANTVQVTVEGKGRIGKTPQVTVTPASSAFEVINQAKVVPGDNANIQVERKRASDTFVVSGTIGVNHPALNEKRAVGNPAGYSGAVLIEALTREGIRLDRRTKVQEGAKTESAREVMRHPSPPVKEWVDTLLQERSPWVTEMTLKQLGAEQTGTGSAARGLEVVRAFAREQAKVNENWQPRDGSGNSRMGVMSSQQMTALLQAMDQHPLREDFFARLPVAGEDGLLQDRMNGTAAEGKVRAYPVDEDEIGGLTGVVESQSGERLAFSLMVNAGLERQAVEEMEDAFGVALASYPELPATVDDKAKSQAYPMAEVLDPLLDQDEYDGILHGVMVKSLDRDEVMYDRHSQSLLTPASNTKLFTSAAALAALGEDYRFQTDLYLDGKISDGVLTGDLVLRGGGDPSLATKGNLQVQDGPTLDAMVEELKQSGIRRVNGDIRVDDTFFTGPEYGKGWAWDNEDAYYQSQISALSINRGTVRFDYLPGEKAGDPIQLEMTPETDYVDVEVDVVTGEAGSANTLKIERERGTNRIRLSGHLPADFTGDYTRVPVEEPARYTGTVLKEMLEEEGVHFHPQTRVKKGKAPTGDADFTYFSPTLPEVVSYLNKVSDNVYAEMILQTLGRESGGDGSARAGEKEVEKWIQAWGIDTPFRLWDGSGLTRYNLISPEQLVTLLAAQTQEEHFAAFEQSLPLAGVDGTLRTRMRGTPAEGNLRGKTGSLTHVSTLAGYVTTEDGERLAYAIMMNGYTPESEQALQNRIGAEMAGFQRQWGGDEQ
;
A
#
# COMPACT_ATOMS: atom_id res chain seq x y z
N MET A 1 -6.67 -0.90 -71.19
CA MET A 1 -5.27 -1.31 -70.98
C MET A 1 -4.40 -0.06 -70.84
N LYS A 2 -3.98 0.28 -69.62
CA LYS A 2 -2.94 1.29 -69.34
C LYS A 2 -1.65 0.54 -69.03
N PRO A 3 -0.46 1.00 -69.48
CA PRO A 3 0.78 0.27 -69.29
C PRO A 3 1.24 0.35 -67.83
N ILE A 4 1.53 -0.81 -67.25
CA ILE A 4 2.15 -0.94 -65.93
C ILE A 4 3.58 -0.40 -66.03
N ASN A 5 3.89 0.58 -65.18
CA ASN A 5 5.20 1.22 -65.13
C ASN A 5 6.19 0.28 -64.42
N LEU A 6 6.90 -0.54 -65.21
CA LEU A 6 7.86 -1.55 -64.77
C LEU A 6 8.97 -1.02 -63.82
N ARG A 7 9.24 0.29 -63.82
CA ARG A 7 10.21 0.89 -62.88
C ARG A 7 9.71 0.94 -61.43
N ARG A 8 8.39 1.04 -61.19
CA ARG A 8 7.84 1.01 -59.83
C ARG A 8 7.77 -0.40 -59.26
N VAL A 9 7.54 -1.40 -60.11
CA VAL A 9 7.57 -2.82 -59.70
C VAL A 9 9.01 -3.26 -59.38
N ALA A 10 10.00 -2.81 -60.15
CA ALA A 10 11.40 -3.10 -59.87
C ALA A 10 11.90 -2.48 -58.55
N TRP A 11 11.45 -1.27 -58.20
CA TRP A 11 11.78 -0.65 -56.90
C TRP A 11 11.07 -1.33 -55.73
N PHE A 12 9.83 -1.80 -55.91
CA PHE A 12 9.09 -2.52 -54.87
C PHE A 12 9.70 -3.90 -54.59
N CYS A 13 10.17 -4.61 -55.62
CA CYS A 13 10.86 -5.89 -55.44
C CYS A 13 12.27 -5.74 -54.84
N LEU A 14 12.99 -4.65 -55.15
CA LEU A 14 14.31 -4.38 -54.56
C LEU A 14 14.18 -3.96 -53.08
N PHE A 15 13.11 -3.24 -52.72
CA PHE A 15 12.81 -2.88 -51.33
C PHE A 15 12.39 -4.11 -50.51
N LEU A 16 11.58 -5.03 -51.08
CA LEU A 16 11.28 -6.30 -50.42
C LEU A 16 12.53 -7.18 -50.22
N LEU A 17 13.47 -7.20 -51.16
CA LEU A 17 14.73 -7.97 -51.02
C LEU A 17 15.70 -7.39 -49.98
N ILE A 18 15.68 -6.08 -49.75
CA ILE A 18 16.47 -5.42 -48.69
C ILE A 18 15.78 -5.56 -47.31
N VAL A 19 14.45 -5.56 -47.25
CA VAL A 19 13.70 -5.83 -46.01
C VAL A 19 13.75 -7.33 -45.62
N LEU A 20 13.88 -8.25 -46.59
CA LEU A 20 14.11 -9.68 -46.34
C LEU A 20 15.58 -10.06 -46.04
N SER A 21 16.51 -9.11 -46.03
CA SER A 21 17.93 -9.37 -45.70
C SER A 21 18.43 -8.66 -44.43
N LEU A 22 17.51 -8.08 -43.65
CA LEU A 22 17.74 -7.59 -42.29
C LEU A 22 16.90 -8.33 -41.24
N THR A 23 16.50 -9.57 -41.53
CA THR A 23 16.20 -10.53 -40.45
C THR A 23 17.53 -11.02 -39.93
N ILE A 24 17.98 -10.48 -38.80
CA ILE A 24 18.93 -11.19 -37.94
C ILE A 24 18.29 -12.55 -37.70
N PRO A 25 18.93 -13.67 -38.06
CA PRO A 25 18.38 -14.97 -37.71
C PRO A 25 18.36 -15.03 -36.18
N THR A 26 17.18 -15.02 -35.58
CA THR A 26 16.98 -15.62 -34.25
C THR A 26 17.21 -17.11 -34.47
N SER A 27 18.47 -17.53 -34.43
CA SER A 27 18.79 -18.92 -34.22
C SER A 27 18.27 -19.28 -32.84
N VAL A 28 17.09 -19.89 -32.79
CA VAL A 28 16.71 -20.71 -31.63
C VAL A 28 17.74 -21.82 -31.61
N THR A 29 18.80 -21.62 -30.84
CA THR A 29 19.76 -22.67 -30.51
C THR A 29 18.98 -23.75 -29.79
N ALA A 30 19.01 -24.98 -30.29
CA ALA A 30 18.37 -26.11 -29.63
C ALA A 30 18.90 -26.22 -28.19
N GLU A 31 17.99 -26.34 -27.23
CA GLU A 31 18.30 -26.53 -25.82
C GLU A 31 19.30 -27.68 -25.66
N THR A 32 20.41 -27.43 -24.96
CA THR A 32 21.41 -28.48 -24.77
C THR A 32 20.96 -29.43 -23.66
N ASP A 33 21.48 -30.67 -23.67
CA ASP A 33 21.24 -31.63 -22.57
C ASP A 33 21.68 -31.08 -21.20
N GLN A 34 22.59 -30.09 -21.18
CA GLN A 34 23.04 -29.42 -19.96
C GLN A 34 22.03 -28.37 -19.49
N ASP A 35 21.44 -27.60 -20.40
CA ASP A 35 20.41 -26.58 -20.08
C ASP A 35 19.14 -27.26 -19.56
N GLN A 36 18.72 -28.34 -20.23
CA GLN A 36 17.57 -29.13 -19.79
C GLN A 36 17.78 -29.71 -18.37
N ARG A 37 19.00 -30.16 -18.05
CA ARG A 37 19.33 -30.64 -16.69
C ARG A 37 19.29 -29.52 -15.66
N LEU A 38 19.74 -28.31 -16.02
CA LEU A 38 19.63 -27.16 -15.14
C LEU A 38 18.16 -26.84 -14.85
N GLN A 39 17.33 -26.70 -15.89
CA GLN A 39 15.88 -26.51 -15.77
C GLN A 39 15.26 -27.55 -14.84
N GLN A 40 15.51 -28.84 -15.07
CA GLN A 40 14.97 -29.93 -14.25
C GLN A 40 15.42 -29.85 -12.78
N HIS A 41 16.64 -29.40 -12.51
CA HIS A 41 17.15 -29.29 -11.13
C HIS A 41 16.51 -28.11 -10.39
N LEU A 42 16.33 -26.98 -11.09
CA LEU A 42 15.65 -25.80 -10.54
C LEU A 42 14.16 -26.10 -10.30
N ASP A 43 13.47 -26.71 -11.27
CA ASP A 43 12.07 -27.15 -11.13
C ASP A 43 11.90 -28.09 -9.93
N ALA A 44 12.76 -29.11 -9.80
CA ALA A 44 12.70 -30.05 -8.67
C ALA A 44 12.95 -29.38 -7.31
N THR A 45 13.74 -28.30 -7.29
CA THR A 45 14.00 -27.51 -6.08
C THR A 45 12.76 -26.71 -5.68
N VAL A 46 12.05 -26.14 -6.65
CA VAL A 46 10.75 -25.47 -6.42
C VAL A 46 9.69 -26.48 -5.99
N ASP A 47 9.57 -27.62 -6.66
CA ASP A 47 8.59 -28.66 -6.33
C ASP A 47 8.80 -29.20 -4.90
N LYS A 48 10.06 -29.33 -4.47
CA LYS A 48 10.38 -29.73 -3.09
C LYS A 48 9.83 -28.71 -2.08
N LEU A 49 9.99 -27.42 -2.32
CA LEU A 49 9.44 -26.37 -1.46
C LEU A 49 7.90 -26.45 -1.43
N LEU A 50 7.27 -26.53 -2.60
CA LEU A 50 5.80 -26.54 -2.71
C LEU A 50 5.15 -27.79 -2.11
N ALA A 51 5.91 -28.88 -1.96
CA ALA A 51 5.46 -30.10 -1.29
C ALA A 51 5.43 -29.97 0.26
N GLU A 52 6.07 -28.95 0.83
CA GLU A 52 6.01 -28.66 2.27
C GLU A 52 4.69 -27.98 2.61
N SER A 53 3.94 -28.51 3.60
CA SER A 53 2.59 -28.03 3.93
C SER A 53 2.54 -26.53 4.22
N ASP A 54 3.59 -26.00 4.85
CA ASP A 54 3.65 -24.63 5.34
C ASP A 54 4.12 -23.64 4.27
N ALA A 55 4.68 -24.15 3.16
CA ALA A 55 5.05 -23.40 1.97
C ALA A 55 4.05 -23.60 0.81
N ALA A 56 2.98 -24.36 1.02
CA ALA A 56 1.92 -24.58 0.05
C ALA A 56 1.33 -23.24 -0.43
N GLY A 57 1.16 -23.11 -1.74
CA GLY A 57 0.64 -21.91 -2.38
C GLY A 57 1.67 -20.78 -2.61
N THR A 58 2.93 -20.98 -2.22
CA THR A 58 4.02 -20.08 -2.61
C THR A 58 4.08 -19.91 -4.13
N VAL A 59 4.30 -18.68 -4.58
CA VAL A 59 4.47 -18.34 -5.99
C VAL A 59 5.94 -18.12 -6.27
N VAL A 60 6.50 -18.94 -7.16
CA VAL A 60 7.88 -18.82 -7.62
C VAL A 60 7.91 -18.45 -9.10
N GLY A 61 8.76 -17.48 -9.43
CA GLY A 61 9.15 -17.15 -10.80
C GLY A 61 10.66 -16.97 -10.89
N TYR A 62 11.29 -17.54 -11.90
CA TYR A 62 12.73 -17.39 -12.12
C TYR A 62 13.10 -17.30 -13.59
N HIS A 63 14.25 -16.69 -13.85
CA HIS A 63 14.84 -16.61 -15.18
C HIS A 63 16.37 -16.65 -15.06
N VAL A 64 17.00 -17.42 -15.93
CA VAL A 64 18.46 -17.64 -15.96
C VAL A 64 18.94 -17.50 -17.40
N ILE A 65 19.95 -16.66 -17.60
CA ILE A 65 20.58 -16.43 -18.91
C ILE A 65 22.09 -16.53 -18.83
N SER A 66 22.73 -16.90 -19.94
CA SER A 66 24.17 -16.70 -20.11
C SER A 66 24.45 -15.24 -20.43
N LEU A 67 25.40 -14.62 -19.73
CA LEU A 67 25.90 -13.28 -20.08
C LEU A 67 26.89 -13.32 -21.24
N ASP A 68 27.45 -14.48 -21.56
CA ASP A 68 28.46 -14.62 -22.61
C ASP A 68 27.84 -14.52 -24.02
N ASP A 69 26.63 -15.06 -24.20
CA ASP A 69 25.93 -15.09 -25.50
C ASP A 69 24.44 -14.72 -25.45
N GLY A 70 23.86 -14.48 -24.27
CA GLY A 70 22.47 -14.04 -24.09
C GLY A 70 21.43 -15.16 -24.20
N ARG A 71 21.83 -16.44 -24.27
CA ARG A 71 20.88 -17.56 -24.34
C ARG A 71 20.16 -17.77 -23.00
N GLN A 72 18.86 -18.07 -23.06
CA GLN A 72 18.09 -18.53 -21.89
C GLN A 72 18.50 -19.96 -21.55
N LEU A 73 18.84 -20.19 -20.28
CA LEU A 73 19.29 -21.49 -19.76
C LEU A 73 18.17 -22.22 -19.01
N ALA A 74 17.35 -21.47 -18.28
CA ALA A 74 16.20 -21.99 -17.55
C ALA A 74 15.23 -20.84 -17.25
N GLY A 75 13.93 -21.16 -17.14
CA GLY A 75 12.89 -20.21 -16.78
C GLY A 75 11.64 -20.88 -16.24
N MET A 76 10.94 -20.19 -15.35
CA MET A 76 9.61 -20.55 -14.88
C MET A 76 8.84 -19.25 -14.60
N ARG A 77 7.70 -19.06 -15.28
CA ARG A 77 6.85 -17.86 -15.12
C ARG A 77 7.67 -16.56 -15.27
N GLU A 78 8.65 -16.56 -16.15
CA GLU A 78 9.67 -15.52 -16.25
C GLU A 78 9.11 -14.15 -16.65
N ALA A 79 7.99 -14.14 -17.37
CA ALA A 79 7.27 -12.94 -17.78
C ALA A 79 6.27 -12.45 -16.73
N VAL A 80 5.82 -13.32 -15.81
CA VAL A 80 4.85 -12.98 -14.77
C VAL A 80 5.46 -11.93 -13.84
N THR A 81 4.72 -10.85 -13.61
CA THR A 81 5.16 -9.79 -12.71
C THR A 81 4.76 -10.09 -11.27
N LEU A 82 5.73 -10.06 -10.37
CA LEU A 82 5.62 -10.34 -8.94
C LEU A 82 6.09 -9.12 -8.14
N LEU A 83 5.83 -9.11 -6.83
CA LEU A 83 6.37 -8.11 -5.92
C LEU A 83 7.89 -8.29 -5.79
N PRO A 84 8.70 -7.30 -6.16
CA PRO A 84 10.15 -7.39 -6.10
C PRO A 84 10.76 -7.04 -4.76
N HIS A 85 10.02 -6.25 -3.97
CA HIS A 85 10.54 -5.59 -2.77
C HIS A 85 11.93 -4.97 -3.03
N GLY A 86 12.89 -5.21 -2.13
CA GLY A 86 14.25 -4.64 -2.19
C GLY A 86 15.00 -4.87 -3.50
N ALA A 87 14.65 -5.86 -4.33
CA ALA A 87 15.25 -6.01 -5.66
C ALA A 87 15.05 -4.77 -6.56
N MET A 88 14.02 -3.95 -6.30
CA MET A 88 13.81 -2.67 -6.98
C MET A 88 14.99 -1.70 -6.79
N GLN A 89 15.75 -1.80 -5.70
CA GLN A 89 16.91 -0.95 -5.44
C GLN A 89 18.01 -1.12 -6.49
N LEU A 90 18.12 -2.30 -7.11
CA LEU A 90 19.06 -2.56 -8.21
C LEU A 90 18.77 -1.65 -9.42
N TRP A 91 17.50 -1.40 -9.74
CA TRP A 91 17.11 -0.50 -10.82
C TRP A 91 17.46 0.95 -10.51
N THR A 92 17.18 1.40 -9.28
CA THR A 92 17.51 2.76 -8.84
C THR A 92 19.02 2.98 -8.83
N ALA A 93 19.79 2.00 -8.35
CA ALA A 93 21.25 2.03 -8.35
C ALA A 93 21.83 2.08 -9.78
N ALA A 94 21.34 1.22 -10.68
CA ALA A 94 21.78 1.21 -12.07
C ALA A 94 21.48 2.53 -12.79
N ALA A 95 20.28 3.08 -12.62
CA ALA A 95 19.91 4.39 -13.17
C ALA A 95 20.78 5.52 -12.61
N ALA A 96 21.16 5.46 -11.32
CA ALA A 96 22.07 6.43 -10.72
C ALA A 96 23.49 6.34 -11.30
N LEU A 97 24.00 5.14 -11.54
CA LEU A 97 25.32 4.91 -12.15
C LEU A 97 25.35 5.30 -13.64
N ASP A 98 24.24 5.15 -14.37
CA ASP A 98 24.11 5.62 -15.76
C ASP A 98 24.04 7.15 -15.81
N ALA A 99 23.34 7.78 -14.86
CA ALA A 99 23.15 9.22 -14.82
C ALA A 99 24.36 10.00 -14.29
N TRP A 100 25.15 9.44 -13.36
CA TRP A 100 26.15 10.17 -12.59
C TRP A 100 27.53 9.51 -12.58
N SER A 101 28.58 10.32 -12.52
CA SER A 101 29.92 9.83 -12.21
C SER A 101 30.03 9.44 -10.72
N LEU A 102 30.88 8.44 -10.44
CA LEU A 102 31.09 7.92 -9.07
C LEU A 102 31.62 8.95 -8.08
N ASP A 103 32.31 9.99 -8.55
CA ASP A 103 32.87 11.08 -7.75
C ASP A 103 31.92 12.27 -7.58
N LYS A 104 30.74 12.24 -8.20
CA LYS A 104 29.73 13.28 -8.05
C LYS A 104 29.32 13.40 -6.58
N THR A 105 29.17 14.64 -6.13
CA THR A 105 28.66 14.98 -4.79
C THR A 105 27.50 15.97 -4.93
N PHE A 106 26.60 15.95 -3.96
CA PHE A 106 25.55 16.95 -3.81
C PHE A 106 25.93 17.91 -2.68
N THR A 107 25.36 19.10 -2.62
CA THR A 107 25.87 20.14 -1.70
C THR A 107 24.75 20.73 -0.87
N THR A 108 24.89 20.61 0.45
CA THR A 108 24.12 21.38 1.43
C THR A 108 24.85 22.69 1.69
N ARG A 109 24.12 23.80 1.76
CA ARG A 109 24.71 25.14 1.92
C ARG A 109 24.15 25.88 3.11
N VAL A 110 25.01 26.64 3.75
CA VAL A 110 24.66 27.49 4.89
C VAL A 110 24.84 28.94 4.48
N TYR A 111 23.84 29.77 4.74
CA TYR A 111 23.87 31.20 4.47
C TYR A 111 23.46 31.99 5.71
N PHE A 112 23.75 33.29 5.69
CA PHE A 112 22.99 34.26 6.48
C PHE A 112 22.47 35.36 5.57
N ASP A 113 21.32 35.93 5.91
CA ASP A 113 20.78 37.14 5.29
C ASP A 113 20.74 38.28 6.30
N GLY A 114 21.06 39.50 5.85
CA GLY A 114 21.22 40.67 6.71
C GLY A 114 22.66 41.00 7.09
N ASN A 115 22.80 41.86 8.11
CA ASN A 115 24.09 42.44 8.51
C ASN A 115 24.53 41.98 9.90
N ILE A 116 25.83 41.74 10.05
CA ILE A 116 26.46 41.43 11.34
C ILE A 116 27.05 42.72 11.93
N ASP A 117 26.53 43.16 13.08
CA ASP A 117 27.03 44.31 13.83
C ASP A 117 27.40 43.88 15.27
N GLY A 118 28.65 44.10 15.68
CA GLY A 118 29.15 43.67 16.98
C GLY A 118 28.99 42.16 17.26
N GLY A 119 28.94 41.34 16.20
CA GLY A 119 28.66 39.90 16.27
C GLY A 119 27.18 39.52 16.36
N LYS A 120 26.26 40.50 16.31
CA LYS A 120 24.82 40.26 16.21
C LYS A 120 24.38 40.32 14.74
N LEU A 121 23.87 39.20 14.23
CA LEU A 121 23.20 39.12 12.95
C LEU A 121 21.79 39.72 13.07
N GLN A 122 21.49 40.74 12.27
CA GLN A 122 20.17 41.34 12.12
C GLN A 122 19.52 40.76 10.86
N GLY A 123 18.96 39.57 11.00
CA GLY A 123 18.41 38.77 9.91
C GLY A 123 18.60 37.28 10.15
N ASP A 124 18.39 36.50 9.10
CA ASP A 124 18.11 35.08 9.19
C ASP A 124 19.35 34.23 8.89
N VAL A 125 19.38 33.02 9.45
CA VAL A 125 20.28 31.96 8.99
C VAL A 125 19.49 31.05 8.07
N ILE A 126 20.03 30.71 6.91
CA ILE A 126 19.35 29.86 5.93
C ILE A 126 20.17 28.57 5.75
N LEU A 127 19.52 27.43 5.88
CA LEU A 127 20.08 26.11 5.57
C LEU A 127 19.40 25.59 4.30
N GLU A 128 20.15 25.44 3.22
CA GLU A 128 19.67 24.99 1.91
C GLU A 128 20.05 23.52 1.70
N GLY A 129 19.03 22.66 1.56
CA GLY A 129 19.19 21.22 1.41
C GLY A 129 19.66 20.80 0.03
N GLY A 130 20.77 20.07 -0.01
CA GLY A 130 21.30 19.50 -1.24
C GLY A 130 20.68 18.17 -1.67
N GLY A 131 19.86 17.56 -0.81
CA GLY A 131 19.40 16.17 -0.96
C GLY A 131 20.36 15.14 -0.37
N ASP A 132 21.27 15.54 0.52
CA ASP A 132 22.26 14.64 1.15
C ASP A 132 21.62 13.77 2.24
N PRO A 133 21.59 12.43 2.10
CA PRO A 133 20.99 11.54 3.08
C PRO A 133 21.93 11.19 4.25
N PHE A 134 23.20 11.61 4.21
CA PHE A 134 24.24 11.23 5.18
C PHE A 134 24.56 12.31 6.22
N LEU A 135 23.83 13.41 6.22
CA LEU A 135 24.01 14.46 7.22
C LEU A 135 23.70 13.91 8.62
N GLU A 136 24.67 14.06 9.51
CA GLU A 136 24.57 13.66 10.91
C GLU A 136 24.57 14.90 11.81
N THR A 137 24.22 14.70 13.08
CA THR A 137 24.15 15.80 14.07
C THR A 137 25.48 16.58 14.19
N GLU A 138 26.62 15.94 13.93
CA GLU A 138 27.93 16.62 13.95
C GLU A 138 28.13 17.60 12.78
N ASP A 139 27.51 17.36 11.63
CA ASP A 139 27.55 18.30 10.49
C ASP A 139 26.84 19.61 10.83
N PHE A 140 25.73 19.52 11.58
CA PHE A 140 25.03 20.70 12.10
C PHE A 140 25.88 21.49 13.09
N HIS A 141 26.69 20.81 13.90
CA HIS A 141 27.71 21.46 14.72
C HIS A 141 28.78 22.15 13.85
N ALA A 142 29.20 21.54 12.75
CA ALA A 142 30.11 22.17 11.79
C ALA A 142 29.50 23.43 11.15
N PHE A 143 28.22 23.41 10.78
CA PHE A 143 27.49 24.58 10.27
C PHE A 143 27.46 25.72 11.28
N ALA A 144 27.14 25.42 12.53
CA ALA A 144 27.17 26.39 13.62
C ALA A 144 28.57 26.99 13.85
N ARG A 145 29.62 26.16 13.80
CA ARG A 145 31.01 26.64 13.88
C ARG A 145 31.37 27.55 12.70
N ALA A 146 30.92 27.24 11.48
CA ALA A 146 31.15 28.08 10.31
C ALA A 146 30.50 29.47 10.45
N LEU A 147 29.26 29.53 10.93
CA LEU A 147 28.58 30.80 11.25
C LEU A 147 29.33 31.60 12.32
N LYS A 148 29.84 30.91 13.35
CA LYS A 148 30.69 31.54 14.37
C LYS A 148 31.99 32.08 13.77
N GLN A 149 32.63 31.36 12.85
CA GLN A 149 33.83 31.85 12.17
C GLN A 149 33.52 33.06 11.27
N ALA A 150 32.35 33.11 10.65
CA ALA A 150 31.84 34.26 9.89
C ALA A 150 31.49 35.49 10.76
N GLY A 151 31.61 35.40 12.09
CA GLY A 151 31.42 36.51 13.02
C GLY A 151 30.08 36.51 13.74
N VAL A 152 29.19 35.55 13.47
CA VAL A 152 27.89 35.45 14.16
C VAL A 152 28.09 34.97 15.61
N ARG A 153 27.52 35.70 16.56
CA ARG A 153 27.50 35.39 18.01
C ARG A 153 26.09 35.48 18.59
N HIS A 154 25.21 36.24 17.96
CA HIS A 154 23.79 36.39 18.30
C HIS A 154 22.97 36.47 17.01
N ILE A 155 21.89 35.72 16.89
CA ILE A 155 20.95 35.76 15.74
C ILE A 155 19.67 36.49 16.17
N ASN A 156 19.30 37.56 15.46
CA ASN A 156 18.03 38.28 15.61
C ASN A 156 17.23 38.22 14.31
N GLY A 157 16.88 36.99 13.97
CA GLY A 157 16.04 36.59 12.86
C GLY A 157 15.68 35.12 13.06
N ASP A 158 15.19 34.50 12.00
CA ASP A 158 14.73 33.12 12.01
C ASP A 158 15.77 32.15 11.44
N ILE A 159 15.53 30.87 11.66
CA ILE A 159 16.23 29.79 10.99
C ILE A 159 15.36 29.36 9.82
N VAL A 160 15.78 29.70 8.61
CA VAL A 160 15.07 29.35 7.38
C VAL A 160 15.64 28.04 6.86
N VAL A 161 14.76 27.06 6.62
CA VAL A 161 15.10 25.76 6.03
C VAL A 161 14.55 25.70 4.62
N ASP A 162 15.45 25.63 3.64
CA ASP A 162 15.12 25.54 2.22
C ASP A 162 15.18 24.08 1.77
N GLY A 163 14.02 23.43 1.78
CA GLY A 163 13.84 22.06 1.32
C GLY A 163 13.43 21.94 -0.16
N SER A 164 13.36 23.05 -0.91
CA SER A 164 12.73 23.13 -2.24
C SER A 164 13.40 22.32 -3.35
N ARG A 165 14.59 21.77 -3.06
CA ARG A 165 15.27 20.79 -3.91
C ARG A 165 14.39 19.56 -4.17
N PHE A 166 13.55 19.16 -3.21
CA PHE A 166 12.53 18.14 -3.38
C PHE A 166 11.12 18.71 -3.22
N ASP A 167 10.12 17.99 -3.72
CA ASP A 167 8.71 18.27 -3.49
C ASP A 167 8.33 18.08 -2.00
N ASN A 168 7.15 18.59 -1.64
CA ASN A 168 6.64 18.54 -0.27
C ASN A 168 6.06 17.16 0.13
N ARG A 169 5.99 16.20 -0.81
CA ARG A 169 5.49 14.85 -0.53
C ARG A 169 6.59 14.02 0.09
N THR A 170 6.63 13.92 1.41
CA THR A 170 7.74 13.27 2.11
C THR A 170 7.63 11.75 2.20
N LEU A 171 6.44 11.17 2.17
CA LEU A 171 6.26 9.71 2.18
C LEU A 171 6.24 9.13 0.75
N GLY A 172 6.82 7.94 0.58
CA GLY A 172 6.83 7.21 -0.69
C GLY A 172 5.42 6.83 -1.17
N THR A 173 5.24 6.64 -2.47
CA THR A 173 3.93 6.35 -3.06
C THR A 173 3.43 4.97 -2.64
N SER A 174 2.20 4.93 -2.11
CA SER A 174 1.56 3.70 -1.65
C SER A 174 2.35 2.92 -0.59
N TRP A 175 3.10 3.63 0.25
CA TRP A 175 3.66 3.08 1.48
C TRP A 175 2.57 2.84 2.52
N MET A 176 2.82 1.90 3.42
CA MET A 176 1.83 1.50 4.42
C MET A 176 1.80 2.50 5.58
N TRP A 177 0.60 2.97 5.94
CA TRP A 177 0.43 4.02 6.95
C TRP A 177 0.96 3.60 8.34
N ASP A 178 0.88 2.30 8.65
CA ASP A 178 1.25 1.69 9.92
C ASP A 178 2.77 1.47 10.06
N ARG A 179 3.53 1.68 8.98
CA ARG A 179 5.00 1.60 8.97
C ARG A 179 5.66 2.98 9.07
N GLU A 180 4.92 4.09 9.02
CA GLU A 180 5.48 5.46 8.93
C GLU A 180 6.38 5.89 10.09
N ALA A 181 6.37 5.16 11.20
CA ALA A 181 7.21 5.41 12.36
C ALA A 181 8.56 4.67 12.27
N GLU A 182 8.69 3.72 11.34
CA GLU A 182 9.86 2.88 11.17
C GLU A 182 10.97 3.61 10.39
N PRO A 183 12.25 3.35 10.71
CA PRO A 183 13.38 3.93 9.98
C PRO A 183 13.37 3.63 8.46
N SER A 184 12.89 2.45 8.06
CA SER A 184 12.78 2.03 6.65
C SER A 184 11.76 2.86 5.85
N HIS A 185 10.85 3.54 6.55
CA HIS A 185 9.78 4.35 5.99
C HIS A 185 9.87 5.81 6.46
N ALA A 186 11.06 6.24 6.87
CA ALA A 186 11.25 7.62 7.30
C ALA A 186 10.84 8.61 6.17
N PRO A 187 10.28 9.78 6.50
CA PRO A 187 9.89 10.79 5.51
C PRO A 187 11.08 11.45 4.79
N ILE A 188 11.02 11.48 3.46
CA ILE A 188 12.06 11.88 2.50
C ILE A 188 12.03 13.41 2.27
N GLY A 189 13.12 14.09 2.64
CA GLY A 189 13.27 15.53 2.50
C GLY A 189 14.67 15.95 2.07
N ALA A 190 14.79 17.06 1.34
CA ALA A 190 16.08 17.56 0.86
C ALA A 190 17.03 18.01 1.99
N LEU A 191 16.45 18.35 3.15
CA LEU A 191 17.14 18.52 4.42
C LEU A 191 16.79 17.33 5.30
N SER A 192 17.79 16.54 5.62
CA SER A 192 17.67 15.38 6.47
C SER A 192 18.79 15.37 7.49
N VAL A 193 18.54 14.81 8.67
CA VAL A 193 19.57 14.62 9.70
C VAL A 193 19.37 13.28 10.39
N ASN A 194 20.45 12.50 10.53
CA ASN A 194 20.44 11.13 11.05
C ASN A 194 19.35 10.27 10.36
N ALA A 195 19.25 10.34 9.02
CA ALA A 195 18.21 9.70 8.22
C ALA A 195 16.76 10.01 8.68
N ASN A 196 16.52 11.21 9.22
CA ASN A 196 15.22 11.64 9.79
C ASN A 196 14.68 10.70 10.85
N THR A 197 15.59 10.22 11.70
CA THR A 197 15.24 9.39 12.84
C THR A 197 15.81 9.94 14.14
N VAL A 198 15.19 9.50 15.23
CA VAL A 198 15.61 9.75 16.60
C VAL A 198 15.74 8.43 17.35
N GLN A 199 16.64 8.39 18.33
CA GLN A 199 16.74 7.30 19.29
C GLN A 199 15.91 7.64 20.52
N VAL A 200 14.86 6.87 20.80
CA VAL A 200 14.07 6.91 22.03
C VAL A 200 14.63 5.87 23.01
N THR A 201 15.28 6.35 24.07
CA THR A 201 15.84 5.51 25.12
C THR A 201 14.91 5.48 26.34
N VAL A 202 14.50 4.27 26.76
CA VAL A 202 13.66 4.06 27.95
C VAL A 202 14.45 3.31 29.02
N GLU A 203 14.55 3.89 30.20
CA GLU A 203 15.30 3.32 31.32
C GLU A 203 14.38 3.08 32.52
N GLY A 204 14.50 1.92 33.17
CA GLY A 204 13.81 1.57 34.43
C GLY A 204 14.16 2.43 35.65
N LYS A 205 14.87 3.56 35.44
CA LYS A 205 15.23 4.54 36.46
C LYS A 205 13.96 5.25 36.96
N GLY A 206 13.45 4.79 38.09
CA GLY A 206 12.27 5.38 38.72
C GLY A 206 11.79 4.57 39.92
N ARG A 207 10.77 5.09 40.61
CA ARG A 207 10.07 4.30 41.64
C ARG A 207 9.08 3.36 40.96
N ILE A 208 8.97 2.13 41.46
CA ILE A 208 7.95 1.17 41.02
C ILE A 208 6.56 1.84 41.03
N GLY A 209 5.81 1.68 39.93
CA GLY A 209 4.51 2.30 39.71
C GLY A 209 4.54 3.75 39.19
N LYS A 210 5.72 4.35 38.99
CA LYS A 210 5.89 5.67 38.34
C LYS A 210 6.40 5.51 36.91
N THR A 211 6.41 6.60 36.15
CA THR A 211 6.92 6.63 34.77
C THR A 211 8.44 6.39 34.75
N PRO A 212 8.96 5.62 33.78
CA PRO A 212 10.40 5.46 33.57
C PRO A 212 11.04 6.75 33.09
N GLN A 213 12.38 6.80 33.09
CA GLN A 213 13.09 7.88 32.39
C GLN A 213 13.05 7.60 30.88
N VAL A 214 12.64 8.61 30.11
CA VAL A 214 12.65 8.55 28.64
C VAL A 214 13.50 9.71 28.12
N THR A 215 14.43 9.41 27.22
CA THR A 215 15.29 10.40 26.56
C THR A 215 15.20 10.21 25.06
N VAL A 216 15.13 11.30 24.29
CA VAL A 216 15.17 11.26 22.82
C VAL A 216 16.44 11.95 22.34
N THR A 217 17.17 11.30 21.44
CA THR A 217 18.46 11.78 20.91
C THR A 217 18.43 11.86 19.38
N PRO A 218 18.84 12.99 18.77
CA PRO A 218 19.20 14.25 19.42
C PRO A 218 18.00 14.89 20.12
N ALA A 219 18.25 15.57 21.24
CA ALA A 219 17.21 16.32 21.92
C ALA A 219 16.78 17.49 21.02
N SER A 220 15.48 17.71 20.87
CA SER A 220 14.94 18.76 20.00
C SER A 220 13.54 19.15 20.45
N SER A 221 13.15 20.40 20.19
CA SER A 221 11.77 20.87 20.37
C SER A 221 10.84 20.48 19.21
N ALA A 222 11.34 19.76 18.20
CA ALA A 222 10.57 19.34 17.03
C ALA A 222 9.51 18.28 17.33
N PHE A 223 9.59 17.61 18.49
CA PHE A 223 8.69 16.52 18.85
C PHE A 223 8.26 16.56 20.32
N GLU A 224 7.09 15.97 20.59
CA GLU A 224 6.55 15.77 21.93
C GLU A 224 6.74 14.31 22.37
N VAL A 225 6.97 14.08 23.66
CA VAL A 225 7.05 12.73 24.24
C VAL A 225 6.01 12.58 25.33
N ILE A 226 5.04 11.70 25.12
CA ILE A 226 4.02 11.31 26.09
C ILE A 226 4.45 10.01 26.75
N ASN A 227 4.92 10.09 27.99
CA ASN A 227 5.36 8.94 28.76
C ASN A 227 4.20 8.34 29.60
N GLN A 228 3.59 7.28 29.07
CA GLN A 228 2.52 6.51 29.71
C GLN A 228 3.02 5.19 30.32
N ALA A 229 4.27 4.84 30.09
CA ALA A 229 4.88 3.61 30.58
C ALA A 229 5.04 3.63 32.11
N LYS A 230 5.24 2.44 32.71
CA LYS A 230 5.41 2.28 34.15
C LYS A 230 6.62 1.43 34.51
N VAL A 231 7.31 1.83 35.56
CA VAL A 231 8.38 1.05 36.17
C VAL A 231 7.77 -0.08 37.00
N VAL A 232 8.24 -1.32 36.80
CA VAL A 232 7.82 -2.53 37.52
C VAL A 232 8.99 -3.18 38.27
N PRO A 233 8.75 -4.06 39.27
CA PRO A 233 9.83 -4.83 39.88
C PRO A 233 10.48 -5.79 38.87
N GLY A 234 11.75 -6.14 39.12
CA GLY A 234 12.49 -7.11 38.29
C GLY A 234 13.18 -6.48 37.09
N ASP A 235 13.42 -7.30 36.08
CA ASP A 235 14.22 -7.04 34.89
C ASP A 235 13.47 -7.33 33.59
N ASN A 236 12.14 -7.54 33.63
CA ASN A 236 11.31 -7.72 32.44
C ASN A 236 10.87 -6.36 31.86
N ALA A 237 10.68 -6.28 30.55
CA ALA A 237 10.09 -5.14 29.90
C ALA A 237 9.10 -5.55 28.80
N ASN A 238 8.07 -4.72 28.63
CA ASN A 238 7.14 -4.73 27.52
C ASN A 238 6.85 -3.27 27.20
N ILE A 239 7.81 -2.59 26.57
CA ILE A 239 7.69 -1.19 26.18
C ILE A 239 7.29 -1.12 24.72
N GLN A 240 6.37 -0.21 24.42
CA GLN A 240 6.07 0.20 23.06
C GLN A 240 6.41 1.68 22.90
N VAL A 241 7.07 2.02 21.80
CA VAL A 241 7.34 3.39 21.39
C VAL A 241 6.65 3.57 20.05
N GLU A 242 5.60 4.38 20.03
CA GLU A 242 4.81 4.69 18.83
C GLU A 242 4.99 6.15 18.47
N ARG A 243 5.02 6.49 17.17
CA ARG A 243 4.79 7.86 16.72
C ARG A 243 3.33 7.94 16.28
N LYS A 244 2.57 8.88 16.86
CA LYS A 244 1.19 9.10 16.45
C LYS A 244 1.14 9.47 14.95
N ARG A 245 0.24 8.82 14.21
CA ARG A 245 0.01 9.04 12.77
C ARG A 245 -0.03 10.53 12.44
N ALA A 246 0.66 10.92 11.37
CA ALA A 246 0.67 12.29 10.84
C ALA A 246 1.08 13.37 11.87
N SER A 247 1.86 13.00 12.89
CA SER A 247 2.35 13.94 13.90
C SER A 247 3.76 13.59 14.39
N ASP A 248 4.42 14.55 15.02
CA ASP A 248 5.71 14.37 15.71
C ASP A 248 5.54 14.17 17.22
N THR A 249 4.55 13.35 17.62
CA THR A 249 4.33 12.96 19.01
C THR A 249 4.68 11.49 19.23
N PHE A 250 5.68 11.23 20.05
CA PHE A 250 6.05 9.89 20.50
C PHE A 250 5.26 9.51 21.76
N VAL A 251 4.63 8.35 21.75
CA VAL A 251 3.95 7.78 22.91
C VAL A 251 4.75 6.57 23.38
N VAL A 252 5.21 6.62 24.63
CA VAL A 252 5.92 5.51 25.27
C VAL A 252 4.97 4.85 26.26
N SER A 253 4.59 3.61 26.01
CA SER A 253 3.60 2.87 26.80
C SER A 253 4.18 1.54 27.31
N GLY A 254 3.42 0.81 28.13
CA GLY A 254 3.81 -0.49 28.66
C GLY A 254 4.60 -0.44 29.97
N THR A 255 5.50 -1.40 30.20
CA THR A 255 6.22 -1.55 31.47
C THR A 255 7.71 -1.85 31.30
N ILE A 256 8.54 -1.39 32.24
CA ILE A 256 9.98 -1.71 32.27
C ILE A 256 10.46 -1.98 33.71
N GLY A 257 11.22 -3.05 33.90
CA GLY A 257 11.78 -3.45 35.17
C GLY A 257 12.83 -2.47 35.68
N VAL A 258 12.87 -2.24 37.00
CA VAL A 258 13.92 -1.39 37.64
C VAL A 258 15.35 -1.86 37.37
N ASN A 259 15.54 -3.15 37.07
CA ASN A 259 16.83 -3.76 36.77
C ASN A 259 17.01 -4.07 35.27
N HIS A 260 16.03 -3.75 34.42
CA HIS A 260 16.13 -3.98 32.98
C HIS A 260 17.16 -2.99 32.39
N PRO A 261 18.05 -3.40 31.46
CA PRO A 261 18.92 -2.49 30.73
C PRO A 261 18.12 -1.42 29.96
N ALA A 262 18.76 -0.34 29.53
CA ALA A 262 18.09 0.67 28.70
C ALA A 262 17.57 0.03 27.40
N LEU A 263 16.30 0.29 27.06
CA LEU A 263 15.73 -0.05 25.76
C LEU A 263 15.93 1.13 24.81
N ASN A 264 16.34 0.84 23.58
CA ASN A 264 16.68 1.83 22.58
C ASN A 264 15.87 1.57 21.31
N GLU A 265 14.90 2.44 21.04
CA GLU A 265 14.01 2.33 19.89
C GLU A 265 14.30 3.46 18.92
N LYS A 266 14.59 3.14 17.65
CA LYS A 266 14.78 4.14 16.60
C LYS A 266 13.43 4.43 15.94
N ARG A 267 13.06 5.71 15.82
CA ARG A 267 11.78 6.12 15.21
C ARG A 267 11.98 7.27 14.24
N ALA A 268 11.23 7.25 13.15
CA ALA A 268 11.20 8.32 12.17
C ALA A 268 10.49 9.58 12.71
N VAL A 269 10.83 10.75 12.18
CA VAL A 269 10.14 12.03 12.40
C VAL A 269 9.31 12.42 11.18
N GLY A 270 8.17 13.07 11.37
CA GLY A 270 7.19 13.46 10.36
C GLY A 270 7.60 14.64 9.48
N ASN A 271 8.28 15.66 10.03
CA ASN A 271 8.77 16.82 9.27
C ASN A 271 10.31 16.91 9.23
N PRO A 272 10.96 16.38 8.18
CA PRO A 272 12.42 16.44 7.96
C PRO A 272 13.04 17.84 8.03
N ALA A 273 12.43 18.82 7.34
CA ALA A 273 12.99 20.16 7.23
C ALA A 273 12.89 20.90 8.56
N GLY A 274 11.72 20.85 9.20
CA GLY A 274 11.49 21.41 10.53
C GLY A 274 12.42 20.78 11.58
N TYR A 275 12.58 19.46 11.54
CA TYR A 275 13.51 18.73 12.42
C TYR A 275 14.97 19.17 12.21
N SER A 276 15.42 19.27 10.96
CA SER A 276 16.77 19.77 10.63
C SER A 276 17.00 21.18 11.18
N GLY A 277 16.03 22.08 11.02
CA GLY A 277 16.10 23.43 11.58
C GLY A 277 16.20 23.45 13.11
N ALA A 278 15.45 22.58 13.78
CA ALA A 278 15.48 22.45 15.24
C ALA A 278 16.83 21.88 15.74
N VAL A 279 17.40 20.89 15.04
CA VAL A 279 18.74 20.38 15.33
C VAL A 279 19.80 21.46 15.12
N LEU A 280 19.65 22.32 14.10
CA LEU A 280 20.54 23.48 13.91
C LEU A 280 20.48 24.46 15.08
N ILE A 281 19.29 24.76 15.62
CA ILE A 281 19.14 25.62 16.81
C ILE A 281 19.91 25.06 18.01
N GLU A 282 19.81 23.75 18.24
CA GLU A 282 20.55 23.07 19.31
C GLU A 282 22.06 23.14 19.08
N ALA A 283 22.52 22.88 17.85
CA ALA A 283 23.92 22.99 17.47
C ALA A 283 24.47 24.42 17.67
N LEU A 284 23.74 25.45 17.21
CA LEU A 284 24.08 26.87 17.41
C LEU A 284 24.22 27.22 18.89
N THR A 285 23.27 26.77 19.71
CA THR A 285 23.25 27.03 21.15
C THR A 285 24.45 26.38 21.84
N ARG A 286 24.76 25.12 21.51
CA ARG A 286 25.91 24.38 22.04
C ARG A 286 27.25 25.00 21.63
N GLU A 287 27.34 25.52 20.41
CA GLU A 287 28.50 26.27 19.91
C GLU A 287 28.57 27.70 20.48
N GLY A 288 27.62 28.11 21.32
CA GLY A 288 27.63 29.39 22.04
C GLY A 288 27.14 30.58 21.22
N ILE A 289 26.42 30.34 20.12
CA ILE A 289 25.67 31.38 19.40
C ILE A 289 24.32 31.55 20.10
N ARG A 290 23.98 32.79 20.49
CA ARG A 290 22.70 33.10 21.15
C ARG A 290 21.61 33.35 20.11
N LEU A 291 20.38 32.96 20.39
CA LEU A 291 19.22 33.25 19.56
C LEU A 291 18.27 34.20 20.31
N ASP A 292 17.55 35.05 19.58
CA ASP A 292 16.47 35.85 20.17
C ASP A 292 15.32 34.93 20.60
N ARG A 293 14.53 35.34 21.60
CA ARG A 293 13.41 34.53 22.11
C ARG A 293 12.33 34.26 21.07
N ARG A 294 12.22 35.13 20.06
CA ARG A 294 11.25 35.01 18.98
C ARG A 294 11.74 34.18 17.79
N THR A 295 13.02 33.82 17.76
CA THR A 295 13.62 33.05 16.68
C THR A 295 12.92 31.71 16.56
N LYS A 296 12.41 31.40 15.37
CA LYS A 296 11.74 30.13 15.06
C LYS A 296 12.33 29.52 13.79
N VAL A 297 12.03 28.24 13.59
CA VAL A 297 12.25 27.57 12.30
C VAL A 297 11.13 27.96 11.35
N GLN A 298 11.48 28.29 10.10
CA GLN A 298 10.53 28.54 9.02
C GLN A 298 10.99 27.81 7.76
N GLU A 299 10.06 27.23 7.01
CA GLU A 299 10.34 26.78 5.65
C GLU A 299 10.33 27.97 4.69
N GLY A 300 11.31 28.05 3.80
CA GLY A 300 11.40 29.14 2.85
C GLY A 300 12.64 29.05 1.95
N ALA A 301 12.56 29.70 0.80
CA ALA A 301 13.67 29.73 -0.14
C ALA A 301 14.76 30.73 0.27
N LYS A 302 15.99 30.49 -0.17
CA LYS A 302 17.08 31.45 -0.04
C LYS A 302 16.75 32.78 -0.73
N THR A 303 16.99 33.91 -0.05
CA THR A 303 16.89 35.25 -0.66
C THR A 303 18.08 35.57 -1.57
N GLU A 304 17.92 36.56 -2.46
CA GLU A 304 19.02 37.02 -3.33
C GLU A 304 20.15 37.71 -2.54
N SER A 305 19.84 38.34 -1.39
CA SER A 305 20.82 39.04 -0.55
C SER A 305 21.61 38.11 0.38
N ALA A 306 21.18 36.85 0.52
CA ALA A 306 21.82 35.88 1.40
C ALA A 306 23.29 35.63 1.02
N ARG A 307 24.17 35.67 2.02
CA ARG A 307 25.62 35.45 1.89
C ARG A 307 25.97 34.04 2.31
N GLU A 308 26.67 33.33 1.43
CA GLU A 308 27.11 31.96 1.68
C GLU A 308 28.22 31.93 2.73
N VAL A 309 28.09 31.01 3.68
CA VAL A 309 29.03 30.80 4.79
C VAL A 309 29.78 29.50 4.59
N MET A 310 29.11 28.45 4.12
CA MET A 310 29.68 27.13 3.97
C MET A 310 29.01 26.36 2.82
N ARG A 311 29.83 25.59 2.09
CA ARG A 311 29.40 24.49 1.22
C ARG A 311 29.83 23.19 1.87
N HIS A 312 28.88 22.29 2.06
CA HIS A 312 29.12 20.96 2.61
C HIS A 312 28.78 19.93 1.52
N PRO A 313 29.80 19.37 0.83
CA PRO A 313 29.56 18.31 -0.13
C PRO A 313 29.18 17.02 0.60
N SER A 314 28.22 16.29 0.06
CA SER A 314 27.87 14.94 0.49
C SER A 314 29.05 13.98 0.27
N PRO A 315 29.01 12.78 0.86
CA PRO A 315 29.75 11.65 0.33
C PRO A 315 29.52 11.48 -1.19
N PRO A 316 30.53 11.00 -1.94
CA PRO A 316 30.43 10.77 -3.37
C PRO A 316 29.40 9.67 -3.69
N VAL A 317 28.81 9.72 -4.90
CA VAL A 317 27.77 8.78 -5.37
C VAL A 317 28.18 7.31 -5.20
N LYS A 318 29.46 6.97 -5.30
CA LYS A 318 29.94 5.60 -5.02
C LYS A 318 29.50 5.09 -3.64
N GLU A 319 29.54 5.94 -2.60
CA GLU A 319 29.17 5.60 -1.22
C GLU A 319 27.65 5.51 -1.08
N TRP A 320 26.90 6.29 -1.86
CA TRP A 320 25.45 6.16 -1.92
C TRP A 320 25.09 4.77 -2.44
N VAL A 321 25.65 4.38 -3.60
CA VAL A 321 25.37 3.07 -4.22
C VAL A 321 25.88 1.92 -3.34
N ASP A 322 27.01 2.08 -2.63
CA ASP A 322 27.47 1.11 -1.62
C ASP A 322 26.39 0.89 -0.55
N THR A 323 25.86 1.96 0.05
CA THR A 323 24.79 1.86 1.07
C THR A 323 23.48 1.29 0.51
N LEU A 324 23.10 1.63 -0.73
CA LEU A 324 21.91 1.04 -1.37
C LEU A 324 22.05 -0.48 -1.51
N LEU A 325 23.18 -0.94 -2.06
CA LEU A 325 23.34 -2.33 -2.50
C LEU A 325 23.87 -3.28 -1.41
N GLN A 326 24.70 -2.78 -0.48
CA GLN A 326 25.29 -3.60 0.58
C GLN A 326 24.48 -3.53 1.88
N GLU A 327 24.00 -2.34 2.27
CA GLU A 327 23.26 -2.16 3.53
C GLU A 327 21.73 -2.29 3.37
N ARG A 328 21.24 -2.39 2.13
CA ARG A 328 19.81 -2.42 1.77
C ARG A 328 19.03 -1.27 2.42
N SER A 329 19.33 -0.04 2.01
CA SER A 329 18.68 1.15 2.58
C SER A 329 17.57 1.69 1.67
N PRO A 330 16.27 1.37 1.94
CA PRO A 330 15.13 2.03 1.30
C PRO A 330 15.21 3.55 1.37
N TRP A 331 15.68 4.07 2.50
CA TRP A 331 15.84 5.50 2.75
C TRP A 331 16.79 6.17 1.75
N VAL A 332 18.02 5.67 1.64
CA VAL A 332 19.01 6.25 0.69
C VAL A 332 18.55 6.01 -0.75
N THR A 333 17.83 4.91 -1.01
CA THR A 333 17.24 4.65 -2.33
C THR A 333 16.22 5.71 -2.74
N GLU A 334 15.27 6.06 -1.87
CA GLU A 334 14.27 7.08 -2.18
C GLU A 334 14.86 8.49 -2.26
N MET A 335 15.86 8.79 -1.43
CA MET A 335 16.65 10.03 -1.54
C MET A 335 17.36 10.11 -2.90
N THR A 336 17.96 9.00 -3.35
CA THR A 336 18.58 8.86 -4.68
C THR A 336 17.56 9.06 -5.79
N LEU A 337 16.38 8.43 -5.68
CA LEU A 337 15.29 8.53 -6.64
C LEU A 337 14.83 9.98 -6.82
N LYS A 338 14.52 10.69 -5.72
CA LYS A 338 14.15 12.10 -5.81
C LYS A 338 15.28 12.95 -6.39
N GLN A 339 16.53 12.67 -6.01
CA GLN A 339 17.68 13.39 -6.53
C GLN A 339 17.85 13.21 -8.05
N LEU A 340 17.60 12.01 -8.59
CA LEU A 340 17.56 11.77 -10.05
C LEU A 340 16.54 12.70 -10.73
N GLY A 341 15.32 12.78 -10.20
CA GLY A 341 14.29 13.69 -10.72
C GLY A 341 14.68 15.17 -10.59
N ALA A 342 15.35 15.52 -9.49
CA ALA A 342 15.78 16.87 -9.20
C ALA A 342 16.89 17.35 -10.16
N GLU A 343 17.81 16.49 -10.57
CA GLU A 343 18.84 16.80 -11.57
C GLU A 343 18.26 17.06 -12.96
N GLN A 344 17.10 16.47 -13.30
CA GLN A 344 16.45 16.71 -14.59
C GLN A 344 15.63 18.00 -14.62
N THR A 345 14.95 18.35 -13.52
CA THR A 345 13.89 19.36 -13.53
C THR A 345 14.11 20.53 -12.56
N GLY A 346 15.12 20.46 -11.68
CA GLY A 346 15.37 21.44 -10.63
C GLY A 346 14.73 21.07 -9.28
N THR A 347 13.56 20.43 -9.29
CA THR A 347 12.85 19.95 -8.08
C THR A 347 12.54 18.47 -8.20
N GLY A 348 13.05 17.67 -7.26
CA GLY A 348 12.90 16.22 -7.24
C GLY A 348 11.57 15.75 -6.67
N SER A 349 10.95 14.80 -7.35
CA SER A 349 9.83 14.01 -6.83
C SER A 349 10.05 12.53 -7.16
N ALA A 350 9.39 11.64 -6.44
CA ALA A 350 9.45 10.21 -6.73
C ALA A 350 8.99 9.91 -8.17
N ALA A 351 7.93 10.59 -8.64
CA ALA A 351 7.44 10.45 -10.01
C ALA A 351 8.50 10.82 -11.05
N ARG A 352 9.21 11.94 -10.87
CA ARG A 352 10.29 12.36 -11.78
C ARG A 352 11.51 11.44 -11.70
N GLY A 353 11.86 10.98 -10.50
CA GLY A 353 12.89 9.95 -10.32
C GLY A 353 12.56 8.67 -11.09
N LEU A 354 11.30 8.21 -10.98
CA LEU A 354 10.82 7.04 -11.71
C LEU A 354 10.80 7.26 -13.22
N GLU A 355 10.60 8.49 -13.73
CA GLU A 355 10.77 8.77 -15.16
C GLU A 355 12.22 8.50 -15.62
N VAL A 356 13.22 8.83 -14.79
CA VAL A 356 14.64 8.53 -15.07
C VAL A 356 14.89 7.03 -15.09
N VAL A 357 14.40 6.33 -14.07
CA VAL A 357 14.51 4.87 -13.95
C VAL A 357 13.79 4.19 -15.13
N ARG A 358 12.60 4.68 -15.51
CA ARG A 358 11.84 4.30 -16.72
C ARG A 358 12.57 4.55 -18.03
N ALA A 359 13.31 5.64 -18.14
CA ALA A 359 14.16 5.91 -19.29
C ALA A 359 15.30 4.90 -19.38
N PHE A 360 16.03 4.67 -18.27
CA PHE A 360 17.11 3.70 -18.22
C PHE A 360 16.66 2.29 -18.66
N ALA A 361 15.57 1.74 -18.10
CA ALA A 361 15.19 0.38 -18.49
C ALA A 361 14.73 0.25 -19.95
N ARG A 362 14.07 1.27 -20.51
CA ARG A 362 13.68 1.27 -21.92
C ARG A 362 14.90 1.40 -22.84
N GLU A 363 15.81 2.31 -22.50
CA GLU A 363 16.92 2.69 -23.38
C GLU A 363 18.09 1.72 -23.28
N GLN A 364 18.44 1.28 -22.08
CA GLN A 364 19.59 0.40 -21.82
C GLN A 364 19.16 -1.07 -21.71
N ALA A 365 18.14 -1.38 -20.91
CA ALA A 365 17.72 -2.76 -20.64
C ALA A 365 16.67 -3.33 -21.60
N LYS A 366 16.14 -2.51 -22.52
CA LYS A 366 15.07 -2.88 -23.47
C LYS A 366 13.83 -3.49 -22.80
N VAL A 367 13.54 -3.08 -21.58
CA VAL A 367 12.33 -3.45 -20.84
C VAL A 367 11.20 -2.49 -21.22
N ASN A 368 10.12 -3.03 -21.81
CA ASN A 368 9.00 -2.26 -22.35
C ASN A 368 7.77 -2.25 -21.40
N GLU A 369 6.59 -1.86 -21.93
CA GLU A 369 5.39 -1.31 -21.27
C GLU A 369 4.79 -2.08 -20.08
N ASN A 370 5.24 -3.31 -19.80
CA ASN A 370 4.82 -4.14 -18.67
C ASN A 370 5.60 -3.85 -17.36
N TRP A 371 6.31 -2.71 -17.28
CA TRP A 371 7.06 -2.31 -16.10
C TRP A 371 6.38 -1.18 -15.34
N GLN A 372 5.97 -1.44 -14.09
CA GLN A 372 5.22 -0.50 -13.25
C GLN A 372 5.81 -0.37 -11.85
N PRO A 373 7.02 0.21 -11.71
CA PRO A 373 7.53 0.59 -10.40
C PRO A 373 6.68 1.74 -9.83
N ARG A 374 6.52 1.72 -8.50
CA ARG A 374 5.74 2.72 -7.74
C ARG A 374 6.61 3.59 -6.83
N ASP A 375 7.74 3.05 -6.43
CA ASP A 375 8.81 3.70 -5.69
C ASP A 375 10.17 3.13 -6.16
N GLY A 376 11.26 3.62 -5.59
CA GLY A 376 12.62 3.19 -5.92
C GLY A 376 13.13 2.09 -4.99
N SER A 377 12.60 1.98 -3.78
CA SER A 377 13.04 1.04 -2.75
C SER A 377 12.35 -0.32 -2.80
N GLY A 378 11.13 -0.38 -3.36
CA GLY A 378 10.28 -1.57 -3.34
C GLY A 378 9.43 -1.74 -2.07
N ASN A 379 9.42 -0.76 -1.17
CA ASN A 379 8.52 -0.76 0.00
C ASN A 379 7.05 -0.73 -0.42
N SER A 380 6.75 -0.17 -1.60
CA SER A 380 5.41 -0.19 -2.18
C SER A 380 5.04 -1.59 -2.65
N ARG A 381 4.03 -2.20 -2.02
CA ARG A 381 3.40 -3.44 -2.50
C ARG A 381 2.55 -3.26 -3.75
N MET A 382 2.56 -2.07 -4.35
CA MET A 382 1.89 -1.79 -5.62
C MET A 382 2.85 -1.82 -6.82
N GLY A 383 4.17 -1.93 -6.59
CA GLY A 383 5.16 -2.09 -7.65
C GLY A 383 5.32 -3.56 -8.01
N VAL A 384 5.32 -3.88 -9.31
CA VAL A 384 5.50 -5.25 -9.80
C VAL A 384 6.54 -5.30 -10.92
N MET A 385 7.26 -6.43 -11.01
CA MET A 385 8.21 -6.72 -12.09
C MET A 385 8.43 -8.22 -12.22
N SER A 386 8.95 -8.66 -13.36
CA SER A 386 9.24 -10.08 -13.62
C SER A 386 10.71 -10.44 -13.42
N SER A 387 10.99 -11.73 -13.23
CA SER A 387 12.37 -12.24 -13.15
C SER A 387 13.12 -12.02 -14.47
N GLN A 388 12.43 -12.09 -15.61
CA GLN A 388 13.00 -11.73 -16.92
C GLN A 388 13.44 -10.27 -16.96
N GLN A 389 12.61 -9.33 -16.49
CA GLN A 389 12.99 -7.91 -16.41
C GLN A 389 14.22 -7.70 -15.53
N MET A 390 14.33 -8.43 -14.41
CA MET A 390 15.51 -8.38 -13.54
C MET A 390 16.78 -8.89 -14.22
N THR A 391 16.72 -10.00 -14.95
CA THR A 391 17.89 -10.44 -15.72
C THR A 391 18.25 -9.50 -16.87
N ALA A 392 17.27 -8.81 -17.48
CA ALA A 392 17.51 -7.80 -18.49
C ALA A 392 18.29 -6.59 -17.91
N LEU A 393 17.99 -6.20 -16.66
CA LEU A 393 18.80 -5.23 -15.92
C LEU A 393 20.26 -5.69 -15.79
N LEU A 394 20.47 -6.94 -15.35
CA LEU A 394 21.81 -7.49 -15.15
C LEU A 394 22.59 -7.55 -16.48
N GLN A 395 21.93 -7.94 -17.57
CA GLN A 395 22.51 -7.96 -18.90
C GLN A 395 22.88 -6.54 -19.39
N ALA A 396 22.03 -5.55 -19.12
CA ALA A 396 22.32 -4.15 -19.44
C ALA A 396 23.55 -3.64 -18.67
N MET A 397 23.63 -3.97 -17.38
CA MET A 397 24.77 -3.58 -16.54
C MET A 397 26.05 -4.31 -16.91
N ASP A 398 25.98 -5.55 -17.41
CA ASP A 398 27.16 -6.26 -17.91
C ASP A 398 27.79 -5.59 -19.13
N GLN A 399 26.98 -4.91 -19.95
CA GLN A 399 27.42 -4.13 -21.10
C GLN A 399 27.80 -2.67 -20.73
N HIS A 400 27.52 -2.24 -19.50
CA HIS A 400 27.73 -0.86 -19.06
C HIS A 400 29.21 -0.57 -18.73
N PRO A 401 29.75 0.64 -18.96
CA PRO A 401 31.14 0.98 -18.61
C PRO A 401 31.48 0.82 -17.12
N LEU A 402 30.49 0.94 -16.23
CA LEU A 402 30.62 0.74 -14.79
C LEU A 402 30.24 -0.68 -14.33
N ARG A 403 30.31 -1.69 -15.21
CA ARG A 403 29.96 -3.09 -14.87
C ARG A 403 30.68 -3.62 -13.63
N GLU A 404 31.99 -3.40 -13.53
CA GLU A 404 32.80 -3.91 -12.42
C GLU A 404 32.38 -3.24 -11.11
N ASP A 405 32.12 -1.94 -11.16
CA ASP A 405 31.64 -1.17 -10.02
C ASP A 405 30.26 -1.62 -9.55
N PHE A 406 29.34 -1.95 -10.47
CA PHE A 406 28.01 -2.42 -10.10
C PHE A 406 28.05 -3.80 -9.46
N PHE A 407 28.69 -4.78 -10.11
CA PHE A 407 28.72 -6.16 -9.59
C PHE A 407 29.61 -6.34 -8.37
N ALA A 408 30.67 -5.54 -8.20
CA ALA A 408 31.51 -5.58 -6.99
C ALA A 408 30.76 -5.14 -5.72
N ARG A 409 29.62 -4.47 -5.86
CA ARG A 409 28.80 -3.98 -4.74
C ARG A 409 27.69 -4.95 -4.32
N LEU A 410 27.47 -6.03 -5.09
CA LEU A 410 26.54 -7.08 -4.68
C LEU A 410 27.19 -7.97 -3.63
N PRO A 411 26.46 -8.36 -2.56
CA PRO A 411 26.93 -9.32 -1.57
C PRO A 411 27.44 -10.62 -2.20
N VAL A 412 28.50 -11.19 -1.62
CA VAL A 412 29.14 -12.42 -2.07
C VAL A 412 28.84 -13.57 -1.11
N ALA A 413 28.35 -14.67 -1.66
CA ALA A 413 28.07 -15.89 -0.91
C ALA A 413 29.27 -16.37 -0.10
N GLY A 414 29.09 -16.49 1.21
CA GLY A 414 30.09 -16.93 2.18
C GLY A 414 31.17 -15.92 2.56
N GLU A 415 31.14 -14.69 2.03
CA GLU A 415 32.21 -13.72 2.28
C GLU A 415 31.72 -12.46 2.99
N ASP A 416 30.66 -11.81 2.48
CA ASP A 416 30.25 -10.48 2.96
C ASP A 416 28.75 -10.19 2.87
N GLY A 417 28.38 -9.04 3.44
CA GLY A 417 27.02 -8.55 3.44
C GLY A 417 26.01 -9.57 3.97
N LEU A 418 24.90 -9.69 3.26
CA LEU A 418 23.76 -10.52 3.65
C LEU A 418 23.88 -11.98 3.21
N LEU A 419 24.93 -12.31 2.45
CA LEU A 419 25.22 -13.68 2.04
C LEU A 419 26.43 -14.26 2.78
N GLN A 420 27.04 -13.52 3.73
CA GLN A 420 28.21 -13.94 4.48
C GLN A 420 28.04 -15.30 5.19
N ASP A 421 26.85 -15.56 5.73
CA ASP A 421 26.54 -16.81 6.43
C ASP A 421 25.81 -17.84 5.55
N ARG A 422 25.62 -17.55 4.25
CA ARG A 422 24.84 -18.36 3.31
C ARG A 422 25.75 -19.11 2.33
N MET A 423 25.32 -20.29 1.88
CA MET A 423 26.04 -21.13 0.91
C MET A 423 27.49 -21.49 1.28
N ASN A 424 27.87 -21.43 2.56
CA ASN A 424 29.21 -21.75 3.05
C ASN A 424 29.58 -23.24 2.83
N GLY A 425 30.80 -23.50 2.37
CA GLY A 425 31.31 -24.84 2.07
C GLY A 425 30.71 -25.50 0.83
N THR A 426 30.01 -24.75 -0.02
CA THR A 426 29.35 -25.25 -1.22
C THR A 426 30.05 -24.78 -2.51
N ALA A 427 29.58 -25.23 -3.67
CA ALA A 427 30.10 -24.77 -4.96
C ALA A 427 29.85 -23.27 -5.23
N ALA A 428 28.89 -22.65 -4.53
CA ALA A 428 28.49 -21.26 -4.69
C ALA A 428 29.33 -20.27 -3.86
N GLU A 429 30.04 -20.74 -2.83
CA GLU A 429 30.90 -19.91 -1.98
C GLU A 429 31.93 -19.14 -2.83
N GLY A 430 31.97 -17.81 -2.67
CA GLY A 430 32.82 -16.90 -3.44
C GLY A 430 32.43 -16.70 -4.91
N LYS A 431 31.44 -17.44 -5.43
CA LYS A 431 31.05 -17.41 -6.86
C LYS A 431 29.70 -16.75 -7.13
N VAL A 432 28.77 -16.82 -6.20
CA VAL A 432 27.47 -16.15 -6.30
C VAL A 432 27.60 -14.73 -5.75
N ARG A 433 27.27 -13.74 -6.60
CA ARG A 433 27.17 -12.32 -6.25
C ARG A 433 25.75 -11.86 -6.47
N ALA A 434 24.98 -11.69 -5.41
CA ALA A 434 23.55 -11.47 -5.54
C ALA A 434 22.96 -10.60 -4.43
N TYR A 435 21.87 -9.92 -4.76
CA TYR A 435 21.07 -9.14 -3.84
C TYR A 435 19.94 -10.04 -3.29
N PRO A 436 19.94 -10.38 -2.00
CA PRO A 436 18.86 -11.15 -1.39
C PRO A 436 17.69 -10.25 -1.00
N VAL A 437 16.48 -10.72 -1.28
CA VAL A 437 15.22 -10.15 -0.82
C VAL A 437 14.71 -10.98 0.34
N ASP A 438 14.40 -10.31 1.44
CA ASP A 438 13.94 -10.94 2.66
C ASP A 438 12.98 -9.98 3.38
N GLU A 439 11.70 -10.11 3.07
CA GLU A 439 10.59 -9.35 3.63
C GLU A 439 9.45 -10.32 3.96
N ASP A 440 8.54 -9.92 4.87
CA ASP A 440 7.36 -10.73 5.19
C ASP A 440 6.66 -11.22 3.91
N GLU A 441 6.60 -12.54 3.74
CA GLU A 441 6.01 -13.27 2.59
C GLU A 441 6.70 -13.09 1.23
N ILE A 442 7.79 -12.31 1.13
CA ILE A 442 8.48 -12.00 -0.12
C ILE A 442 9.96 -12.35 0.03
N GLY A 443 10.41 -13.33 -0.76
CA GLY A 443 11.80 -13.76 -0.84
C GLY A 443 12.34 -13.63 -2.26
N GLY A 444 13.63 -13.91 -2.43
CA GLY A 444 14.25 -13.95 -3.73
C GLY A 444 15.75 -13.69 -3.71
N LEU A 445 16.38 -14.03 -4.83
CA LEU A 445 17.80 -13.83 -5.04
C LEU A 445 18.04 -13.40 -6.49
N THR A 446 18.60 -12.22 -6.69
CA THR A 446 18.89 -11.68 -8.02
C THR A 446 20.37 -11.31 -8.13
N GLY A 447 21.06 -11.83 -9.14
CA GLY A 447 22.48 -11.54 -9.30
C GLY A 447 23.16 -12.33 -10.40
N VAL A 448 24.48 -12.46 -10.24
CA VAL A 448 25.34 -13.18 -11.18
C VAL A 448 26.10 -14.29 -10.48
N VAL A 449 26.49 -15.29 -11.26
CA VAL A 449 27.29 -16.41 -10.78
C VAL A 449 28.30 -16.83 -11.84
N GLU A 450 29.53 -17.06 -11.40
CA GLU A 450 30.54 -17.73 -12.21
C GLU A 450 30.34 -19.24 -12.06
N SER A 451 29.89 -19.89 -13.13
CA SER A 451 29.61 -21.34 -13.10
C SER A 451 30.90 -22.17 -13.07
N GLN A 452 30.78 -23.49 -12.92
CA GLN A 452 31.94 -24.37 -12.86
C GLN A 452 32.75 -24.38 -14.16
N SER A 453 32.11 -24.12 -15.31
CA SER A 453 32.80 -23.99 -16.60
C SER A 453 33.51 -22.64 -16.79
N GLY A 454 33.29 -21.67 -15.89
CA GLY A 454 33.71 -20.28 -16.03
C GLY A 454 32.75 -19.41 -16.83
N GLU A 455 31.64 -19.96 -17.33
CA GLU A 455 30.57 -19.19 -17.96
C GLU A 455 29.87 -18.31 -16.93
N ARG A 456 29.64 -17.03 -17.25
CA ARG A 456 28.95 -16.08 -16.37
C ARG A 456 27.46 -16.13 -16.60
N LEU A 457 26.70 -16.42 -15.56
CA LEU A 457 25.24 -16.50 -15.63
C LEU A 457 24.63 -15.31 -14.90
N ALA A 458 23.58 -14.72 -15.46
CA ALA A 458 22.69 -13.82 -14.75
C ALA A 458 21.41 -14.56 -14.40
N PHE A 459 20.93 -14.35 -13.18
CA PHE A 459 19.72 -15.00 -12.69
C PHE A 459 18.88 -14.05 -11.85
N SER A 460 17.58 -14.30 -11.85
CA SER A 460 16.66 -13.73 -10.88
C SER A 460 15.68 -14.78 -10.43
N LEU A 461 15.62 -15.02 -9.13
CA LEU A 461 14.63 -15.85 -8.45
C LEU A 461 13.74 -14.92 -7.61
N MET A 462 12.43 -15.00 -7.83
CA MET A 462 11.43 -14.20 -7.11
C MET A 462 10.43 -15.14 -6.44
N VAL A 463 10.18 -14.91 -5.16
CA VAL A 463 9.30 -15.73 -4.32
C VAL A 463 8.28 -14.82 -3.66
N ASN A 464 6.99 -15.07 -3.87
CA ASN A 464 5.89 -14.34 -3.24
C ASN A 464 4.98 -15.33 -2.51
N ALA A 465 4.28 -14.85 -1.48
CA ALA A 465 3.50 -15.69 -0.58
C ALA A 465 4.31 -16.82 0.10
N GLY A 466 5.62 -16.59 0.30
CA GLY A 466 6.50 -17.50 1.03
C GLY A 466 6.25 -17.39 2.54
N LEU A 467 5.23 -18.09 3.05
CA LEU A 467 4.83 -17.99 4.46
C LEU A 467 5.84 -18.66 5.42
N GLU A 468 6.62 -19.62 4.93
CA GLU A 468 7.73 -20.26 5.64
C GLU A 468 9.05 -19.67 5.10
N ARG A 469 9.71 -18.85 5.91
CA ARG A 469 10.91 -18.11 5.51
C ARG A 469 12.15 -18.98 5.36
N GLN A 470 12.34 -19.95 6.26
CA GLN A 470 13.55 -20.76 6.29
C GLN A 470 13.64 -21.66 5.04
N ALA A 471 12.54 -22.30 4.66
CA ALA A 471 12.40 -23.12 3.47
C ALA A 471 12.63 -22.31 2.19
N VAL A 472 12.19 -21.04 2.16
CA VAL A 472 12.50 -20.12 1.05
C VAL A 472 14.00 -19.83 0.98
N GLU A 473 14.64 -19.49 2.10
CA GLU A 473 16.10 -19.26 2.16
C GLU A 473 16.90 -20.53 1.75
N GLU A 474 16.47 -21.72 2.19
CA GLU A 474 17.07 -23.01 1.81
C GLU A 474 16.91 -23.29 0.30
N MET A 475 15.76 -22.95 -0.28
CA MET A 475 15.52 -23.07 -1.72
C MET A 475 16.42 -22.12 -2.52
N GLU A 476 16.55 -20.86 -2.08
CA GLU A 476 17.44 -19.88 -2.70
C GLU A 476 18.91 -20.32 -2.67
N ASP A 477 19.39 -20.89 -1.55
CA ASP A 477 20.73 -21.44 -1.42
C ASP A 477 20.94 -22.62 -2.39
N ALA A 478 19.95 -23.51 -2.49
CA ALA A 478 19.99 -24.62 -3.45
C ALA A 478 20.04 -24.13 -4.91
N PHE A 479 19.31 -23.07 -5.25
CA PHE A 479 19.40 -22.40 -6.55
C PHE A 479 20.82 -21.88 -6.82
N GLY A 480 21.41 -21.15 -5.87
CA GLY A 480 22.78 -20.63 -5.99
C GLY A 480 23.80 -21.75 -6.23
N VAL A 481 23.69 -22.85 -5.48
CA VAL A 481 24.56 -24.03 -5.63
C VAL A 481 24.40 -24.70 -7.00
N ALA A 482 23.16 -24.85 -7.48
CA ALA A 482 22.88 -25.46 -8.78
C ALA A 482 23.49 -24.64 -9.92
N LEU A 483 23.31 -23.32 -9.89
CA LEU A 483 23.85 -22.42 -10.90
C LEU A 483 25.39 -22.39 -10.88
N ALA A 484 26.01 -22.39 -9.69
CA ALA A 484 27.47 -22.45 -9.56
C ALA A 484 28.08 -23.79 -10.00
N SER A 485 27.28 -24.86 -10.01
CA SER A 485 27.68 -26.21 -10.45
C SER A 485 27.43 -26.46 -11.95
N TYR A 486 26.73 -25.55 -12.64
CA TYR A 486 26.50 -25.67 -14.08
C TYR A 486 27.83 -25.72 -14.87
N PRO A 487 27.96 -26.55 -15.93
CA PRO A 487 26.95 -27.46 -16.48
C PRO A 487 27.00 -28.90 -15.92
N GLU A 488 27.81 -29.16 -14.88
CA GLU A 488 28.06 -30.50 -14.34
C GLU A 488 27.02 -30.91 -13.28
N LEU A 489 25.74 -30.85 -13.64
CA LEU A 489 24.64 -31.26 -12.75
C LEU A 489 24.32 -32.76 -12.86
N PRO A 490 24.03 -33.43 -11.72
CA PRO A 490 23.57 -34.80 -11.73
C PRO A 490 22.19 -34.91 -12.39
N ALA A 491 21.92 -36.05 -13.04
CA ALA A 491 20.59 -36.32 -13.57
C ALA A 491 19.56 -36.42 -12.42
N THR A 492 18.43 -35.74 -12.57
CA THR A 492 17.28 -35.86 -11.67
C THR A 492 16.35 -36.98 -12.15
N VAL A 493 15.53 -37.52 -11.25
CA VAL A 493 14.47 -38.48 -11.62
C VAL A 493 13.29 -37.67 -12.12
N ASP A 494 12.93 -37.88 -13.38
CA ASP A 494 11.84 -37.17 -14.06
C ASP A 494 10.49 -37.71 -13.57
N ASP A 495 9.96 -37.14 -12.48
CA ASP A 495 8.59 -37.36 -12.02
C ASP A 495 7.69 -36.27 -12.60
N LYS A 496 7.61 -36.16 -13.94
CA LYS A 496 6.55 -35.34 -14.55
C LYS A 496 5.19 -35.93 -14.23
N ALA A 497 4.44 -35.23 -13.38
CA ALA A 497 3.02 -35.47 -13.22
C ALA A 497 2.34 -35.36 -14.58
N LYS A 498 1.51 -36.34 -14.94
CA LYS A 498 0.67 -36.26 -16.13
C LYS A 498 -0.28 -35.09 -15.96
N SER A 499 -0.38 -34.19 -16.96
CA SER A 499 -1.40 -33.14 -16.94
C SER A 499 -2.78 -33.80 -16.88
N GLN A 500 -3.53 -33.54 -15.81
CA GLN A 500 -4.91 -33.95 -15.72
C GLN A 500 -5.71 -33.16 -16.77
N ALA A 501 -6.40 -33.86 -17.67
CA ALA A 501 -7.27 -33.19 -18.64
C ALA A 501 -8.56 -32.76 -17.94
N TYR A 502 -8.79 -31.44 -17.85
CA TYR A 502 -10.01 -30.89 -17.27
C TYR A 502 -11.09 -30.66 -18.34
N PRO A 503 -12.39 -30.87 -18.03
CA PRO A 503 -13.48 -30.69 -18.99
C PRO A 503 -13.51 -29.34 -19.72
N MET A 504 -13.11 -28.25 -19.05
CA MET A 504 -13.12 -26.90 -19.63
C MET A 504 -11.77 -26.43 -20.17
N ALA A 505 -10.73 -27.27 -20.16
CA ALA A 505 -9.38 -26.87 -20.59
C ALA A 505 -9.37 -26.35 -22.04
N GLU A 506 -10.05 -27.05 -22.96
CA GLU A 506 -10.10 -26.68 -24.38
C GLU A 506 -10.71 -25.29 -24.66
N VAL A 507 -11.55 -24.77 -23.76
CA VAL A 507 -12.19 -23.44 -23.92
C VAL A 507 -11.51 -22.35 -23.09
N LEU A 508 -10.91 -22.68 -21.94
CA LEU A 508 -10.32 -21.69 -21.05
C LEU A 508 -8.82 -21.46 -21.31
N ASP A 509 -8.04 -22.49 -21.62
CA ASP A 509 -6.60 -22.34 -21.89
C ASP A 509 -6.32 -21.35 -23.03
N PRO A 510 -7.02 -21.37 -24.19
CA PRO A 510 -6.79 -20.40 -25.27
C PRO A 510 -7.11 -18.95 -24.91
N LEU A 511 -7.89 -18.70 -23.84
CA LEU A 511 -8.15 -17.36 -23.33
C LEU A 511 -7.00 -16.88 -22.43
N LEU A 512 -6.43 -17.79 -21.66
CA LEU A 512 -5.44 -17.50 -20.62
C LEU A 512 -3.99 -17.50 -21.16
N ASP A 513 -3.73 -18.24 -22.25
CA ASP A 513 -2.41 -18.38 -22.88
C ASP A 513 -2.16 -17.33 -23.98
N GLN A 514 -2.81 -16.16 -23.90
CA GLN A 514 -2.57 -15.08 -24.87
C GLN A 514 -1.40 -14.23 -24.39
N ASP A 515 -0.38 -14.05 -25.25
CA ASP A 515 0.88 -13.31 -24.96
C ASP A 515 0.64 -11.94 -24.29
N GLU A 516 -0.47 -11.28 -24.63
CA GLU A 516 -0.87 -9.99 -24.07
C GLU A 516 -1.15 -10.03 -22.55
N TYR A 517 -1.36 -11.21 -21.96
CA TYR A 517 -1.54 -11.41 -20.51
C TYR A 517 -0.35 -12.11 -19.82
N ASP A 518 0.80 -12.28 -20.47
CA ASP A 518 1.97 -12.99 -19.90
C ASP A 518 2.49 -12.38 -18.59
N GLY A 519 2.25 -11.08 -18.38
CA GLY A 519 2.62 -10.37 -17.14
C GLY A 519 1.76 -10.72 -15.92
N ILE A 520 0.73 -11.54 -16.08
CA ILE A 520 -0.28 -11.88 -15.08
C ILE A 520 -0.13 -13.34 -14.62
N LEU A 521 -0.14 -13.55 -13.31
CA LEU A 521 -0.42 -14.86 -12.74
C LEU A 521 -1.92 -15.10 -12.71
N HIS A 522 -2.38 -16.05 -13.53
CA HIS A 522 -3.76 -16.51 -13.55
C HIS A 522 -3.96 -17.67 -12.60
N GLY A 523 -4.66 -17.42 -11.48
CA GLY A 523 -5.19 -18.44 -10.59
C GLY A 523 -6.68 -18.66 -10.89
N VAL A 524 -7.06 -19.84 -11.35
CA VAL A 524 -8.45 -20.17 -11.73
C VAL A 524 -8.81 -21.55 -11.21
N MET A 525 -9.99 -21.66 -10.59
CA MET A 525 -10.61 -22.94 -10.29
C MET A 525 -12.10 -22.89 -10.63
N VAL A 526 -12.59 -23.98 -11.21
CA VAL A 526 -14.01 -24.20 -11.48
C VAL A 526 -14.40 -25.57 -10.97
N LYS A 527 -15.45 -25.66 -10.16
CA LYS A 527 -15.94 -26.90 -9.57
C LYS A 527 -17.43 -27.07 -9.81
N SER A 528 -17.82 -28.27 -10.23
CA SER A 528 -19.21 -28.69 -10.26
C SER A 528 -19.73 -28.94 -8.85
N LEU A 529 -20.80 -28.23 -8.50
CA LEU A 529 -21.51 -28.41 -7.24
C LEU A 529 -22.48 -29.59 -7.28
N ASP A 530 -22.92 -29.99 -8.47
CA ASP A 530 -23.87 -31.10 -8.65
C ASP A 530 -23.18 -32.47 -8.71
N ARG A 531 -21.92 -32.51 -9.18
CA ARG A 531 -21.13 -33.75 -9.35
C ARG A 531 -19.91 -33.85 -8.44
N ASP A 532 -19.61 -32.79 -7.68
CA ASP A 532 -18.41 -32.69 -6.83
C ASP A 532 -17.11 -32.94 -7.63
N GLU A 533 -17.03 -32.37 -8.84
CA GLU A 533 -15.95 -32.57 -9.81
C GLU A 533 -15.22 -31.27 -10.13
N VAL A 534 -13.88 -31.29 -10.20
CA VAL A 534 -13.09 -30.15 -10.68
C VAL A 534 -13.18 -30.06 -12.21
N MET A 535 -13.82 -28.98 -12.69
CA MET A 535 -14.07 -28.72 -14.11
C MET A 535 -12.90 -28.00 -14.80
N TYR A 536 -12.12 -27.26 -14.01
CA TYR A 536 -10.91 -26.58 -14.45
C TYR A 536 -10.02 -26.24 -13.25
N ASP A 537 -8.72 -26.37 -13.43
CA ASP A 537 -7.71 -25.93 -12.48
C ASP A 537 -6.53 -25.31 -13.22
N ARG A 538 -6.16 -24.09 -12.82
CA ARG A 538 -4.90 -23.46 -13.20
C ARG A 538 -4.38 -22.69 -12.00
N HIS A 539 -3.25 -23.13 -11.44
CA HIS A 539 -2.63 -22.49 -10.26
C HIS A 539 -3.63 -22.27 -9.11
N SER A 540 -4.59 -23.18 -8.92
CA SER A 540 -5.68 -22.99 -7.94
C SER A 540 -5.18 -22.93 -6.49
N GLN A 541 -3.99 -23.47 -6.24
CA GLN A 541 -3.37 -23.51 -4.91
C GLN A 541 -2.52 -22.27 -4.63
N SER A 542 -2.17 -21.47 -5.64
CA SER A 542 -1.34 -20.28 -5.47
C SER A 542 -2.04 -19.26 -4.58
N LEU A 543 -1.33 -18.80 -3.55
CA LEU A 543 -1.77 -17.74 -2.66
C LEU A 543 -1.60 -16.40 -3.36
N LEU A 544 -2.73 -15.71 -3.57
CA LEU A 544 -2.81 -14.47 -4.32
C LEU A 544 -3.46 -13.38 -3.47
N THR A 545 -3.20 -12.12 -3.80
CA THR A 545 -3.96 -11.00 -3.22
C THR A 545 -5.40 -11.08 -3.75
N PRO A 546 -6.42 -11.26 -2.87
CA PRO A 546 -7.79 -11.52 -3.30
C PRO A 546 -8.61 -10.27 -3.61
N ALA A 547 -8.08 -9.08 -3.29
CA ALA A 547 -8.85 -7.84 -3.28
C ALA A 547 -10.21 -8.04 -2.57
N SER A 548 -11.28 -7.42 -3.08
CA SER A 548 -12.62 -7.54 -2.46
C SER A 548 -13.26 -8.94 -2.48
N ASN A 549 -12.62 -9.99 -3.00
CA ASN A 549 -13.07 -11.35 -2.70
C ASN A 549 -12.86 -11.75 -1.24
N THR A 550 -12.01 -11.05 -0.47
CA THR A 550 -11.95 -11.20 1.00
C THR A 550 -13.32 -11.02 1.66
N LYS A 551 -14.16 -10.12 1.12
CA LYS A 551 -15.50 -9.85 1.65
C LYS A 551 -16.41 -11.09 1.64
N LEU A 552 -16.14 -12.08 0.78
CA LEU A 552 -16.88 -13.34 0.78
C LEU A 552 -16.70 -14.09 2.10
N PHE A 553 -15.46 -14.19 2.61
CA PHE A 553 -15.18 -14.78 3.92
C PHE A 553 -15.79 -13.97 5.06
N THR A 554 -15.59 -12.65 5.05
CA THR A 554 -16.12 -11.77 6.11
C THR A 554 -17.65 -11.82 6.18
N SER A 555 -18.33 -11.75 5.02
CA SER A 555 -19.80 -11.78 4.95
C SER A 555 -20.38 -13.15 5.33
N ALA A 556 -19.78 -14.24 4.84
CA ALA A 556 -20.17 -15.60 5.24
C ALA A 556 -19.98 -15.84 6.74
N ALA A 557 -18.84 -15.42 7.30
CA ALA A 557 -18.53 -15.62 8.72
C ALA A 557 -19.49 -14.81 9.61
N ALA A 558 -19.83 -13.59 9.20
CA ALA A 558 -20.81 -12.77 9.90
C ALA A 558 -22.22 -13.40 9.88
N LEU A 559 -22.69 -13.88 8.73
CA LEU A 559 -23.99 -14.57 8.61
C LEU A 559 -24.03 -15.83 9.48
N ALA A 560 -22.96 -16.62 9.48
CA ALA A 560 -22.86 -17.85 10.25
C ALA A 560 -22.78 -17.61 11.77
N ALA A 561 -22.04 -16.57 12.20
CA ALA A 561 -21.81 -16.31 13.63
C ALA A 561 -22.92 -15.48 14.29
N LEU A 562 -23.43 -14.45 13.59
CA LEU A 562 -24.37 -13.48 14.15
C LEU A 562 -25.83 -13.83 13.83
N GLY A 563 -26.05 -14.55 12.71
CA GLY A 563 -27.38 -14.92 12.22
C GLY A 563 -28.08 -13.83 11.43
N GLU A 564 -29.09 -14.23 10.64
CA GLU A 564 -29.80 -13.34 9.72
C GLU A 564 -30.62 -12.24 10.41
N ASP A 565 -31.05 -12.48 11.66
CA ASP A 565 -31.83 -11.52 12.45
C ASP A 565 -30.97 -10.44 13.14
N TYR A 566 -29.64 -10.55 13.06
CA TYR A 566 -28.74 -9.58 13.68
C TYR A 566 -28.97 -8.19 13.11
N ARG A 567 -28.98 -7.19 14.00
CA ARG A 567 -29.05 -5.76 13.66
C ARG A 567 -28.05 -5.03 14.53
N PHE A 568 -27.30 -4.12 13.91
CA PHE A 568 -26.41 -3.22 14.61
C PHE A 568 -27.24 -2.21 15.40
N GLN A 569 -26.74 -1.84 16.58
CA GLN A 569 -27.46 -1.00 17.52
C GLN A 569 -26.77 0.35 17.67
N THR A 570 -27.53 1.44 17.67
CA THR A 570 -27.08 2.78 18.06
C THR A 570 -27.96 3.28 19.20
N ASP A 571 -27.35 3.69 20.30
CA ASP A 571 -28.06 4.09 21.52
C ASP A 571 -27.89 5.58 21.80
N LEU A 572 -28.99 6.23 22.21
CA LEU A 572 -29.02 7.62 22.61
C LEU A 572 -29.51 7.74 24.05
N TYR A 573 -28.71 8.40 24.89
CA TYR A 573 -28.97 8.61 26.31
C TYR A 573 -29.16 10.09 26.62
N LEU A 574 -30.11 10.37 27.50
CA LEU A 574 -30.39 11.65 28.13
C LEU A 574 -29.78 11.62 29.54
N ASP A 575 -28.46 11.75 29.65
CA ASP A 575 -27.75 11.64 30.93
C ASP A 575 -27.89 12.91 31.78
N GLY A 576 -29.06 13.05 32.39
CA GLY A 576 -29.43 14.20 33.20
C GLY A 576 -30.89 14.22 33.59
N LYS A 577 -31.39 15.39 33.96
CA LYS A 577 -32.82 15.62 34.23
C LYS A 577 -33.39 16.62 33.24
N ILE A 578 -34.56 16.30 32.70
CA ILE A 578 -35.35 17.22 31.89
C ILE A 578 -36.35 17.94 32.81
N SER A 579 -36.30 19.27 32.84
CA SER A 579 -37.30 20.12 33.47
C SER A 579 -37.61 21.30 32.56
N ASP A 580 -38.88 21.57 32.31
CA ASP A 580 -39.35 22.69 31.49
C ASP A 580 -38.67 22.78 30.11
N GLY A 581 -38.40 21.61 29.51
CA GLY A 581 -37.74 21.47 28.21
C GLY A 581 -36.22 21.70 28.24
N VAL A 582 -35.60 21.76 29.42
CA VAL A 582 -34.15 21.89 29.58
C VAL A 582 -33.56 20.58 30.10
N LEU A 583 -32.68 19.95 29.32
CA LEU A 583 -31.83 18.86 29.79
C LEU A 583 -30.66 19.44 30.59
N THR A 584 -30.68 19.24 31.91
CA THR A 584 -29.54 19.53 32.79
C THR A 584 -28.68 18.29 32.90
N GLY A 585 -27.80 18.12 31.92
CA GLY A 585 -26.96 16.95 31.73
C GLY A 585 -26.53 16.83 30.26
N ASP A 586 -25.91 15.71 29.93
CA ASP A 586 -25.32 15.46 28.63
C ASP A 586 -26.27 14.68 27.72
N LEU A 587 -26.16 14.91 26.41
CA LEU A 587 -26.63 13.93 25.42
C LEU A 587 -25.49 12.95 25.15
N VAL A 588 -25.77 11.65 25.13
CA VAL A 588 -24.74 10.65 24.81
C VAL A 588 -25.19 9.77 23.67
N LEU A 589 -24.46 9.76 22.58
CA LEU A 589 -24.68 8.87 21.44
C LEU A 589 -23.61 7.79 21.44
N ARG A 590 -24.04 6.53 21.51
CA ARG A 590 -23.16 5.35 21.51
C ARG A 590 -23.38 4.55 20.24
N GLY A 591 -22.31 4.36 19.48
CA GLY A 591 -22.32 3.53 18.29
C GLY A 591 -21.98 2.07 18.61
N GLY A 592 -22.77 1.14 18.09
CA GLY A 592 -22.52 -0.30 18.12
C GLY A 592 -22.06 -0.86 16.79
N GLY A 593 -21.42 -0.03 15.94
CA GLY A 593 -20.85 -0.49 14.68
C GLY A 593 -21.82 -0.54 13.50
N ASP A 594 -22.91 0.24 13.52
CA ASP A 594 -23.86 0.32 12.40
C ASP A 594 -23.26 1.08 11.19
N PRO A 595 -22.98 0.41 10.06
CA PRO A 595 -22.40 1.07 8.89
C PRO A 595 -23.44 1.84 8.06
N SER A 596 -24.73 1.67 8.34
CA SER A 596 -25.86 2.29 7.62
C SER A 596 -26.31 3.64 8.19
N LEU A 597 -25.79 4.00 9.37
CA LEU A 597 -26.10 5.28 10.01
C LEU A 597 -25.73 6.45 9.09
N ALA A 598 -26.69 7.34 8.85
CA ALA A 598 -26.53 8.42 7.87
C ALA A 598 -27.28 9.70 8.24
N THR A 599 -27.07 10.76 7.47
CA THR A 599 -28.02 11.86 7.33
C THR A 599 -28.94 11.56 6.14
N LYS A 600 -30.19 12.04 6.17
CA LYS A 600 -31.09 11.89 5.02
C LYS A 600 -30.50 12.52 3.75
N GLY A 601 -30.87 11.98 2.59
CA GLY A 601 -30.45 12.48 1.28
C GLY A 601 -29.41 11.60 0.59
N ASN A 602 -28.53 12.21 -0.21
CA ASN A 602 -27.63 11.48 -1.13
C ASN A 602 -26.57 10.60 -0.44
N LEU A 603 -26.35 10.78 0.86
CA LEU A 603 -25.42 9.96 1.65
C LEU A 603 -26.10 8.75 2.32
N GLN A 604 -27.43 8.76 2.42
CA GLN A 604 -28.23 7.60 2.84
C GLN A 604 -28.39 6.64 1.66
N VAL A 605 -27.62 5.56 1.67
CA VAL A 605 -27.49 4.61 0.55
C VAL A 605 -28.35 3.35 0.68
N GLN A 606 -28.94 3.15 1.85
CA GLN A 606 -29.87 2.08 2.17
C GLN A 606 -30.77 2.54 3.31
N ASP A 607 -31.80 1.75 3.62
CA ASP A 607 -32.59 1.93 4.83
C ASP A 607 -31.70 1.83 6.08
N GLY A 608 -32.11 2.46 7.18
CA GLY A 608 -31.34 2.50 8.42
C GLY A 608 -31.64 3.73 9.26
N PRO A 609 -31.00 3.85 10.44
CA PRO A 609 -31.19 5.01 11.29
C PRO A 609 -30.58 6.27 10.68
N THR A 610 -31.20 7.41 10.95
CA THR A 610 -30.71 8.72 10.49
C THR A 610 -30.63 9.71 11.63
N LEU A 611 -29.64 10.60 11.60
CA LEU A 611 -29.57 11.69 12.58
C LEU A 611 -30.83 12.56 12.55
N ASP A 612 -31.42 12.78 11.38
CA ASP A 612 -32.68 13.50 11.20
C ASP A 612 -33.80 12.93 12.08
N ALA A 613 -33.94 11.59 12.12
CA ALA A 613 -34.93 10.93 12.96
C ALA A 613 -34.61 11.08 14.46
N MET A 614 -33.33 10.99 14.84
CA MET A 614 -32.89 11.21 16.23
C MET A 614 -33.19 12.64 16.69
N VAL A 615 -32.93 13.64 15.83
CA VAL A 615 -33.25 15.05 16.08
C VAL A 615 -34.75 15.23 16.28
N GLU A 616 -35.57 14.62 15.43
CA GLU A 616 -37.02 14.67 15.54
C GLU A 616 -37.51 14.09 16.87
N GLU A 617 -37.00 12.92 17.28
CA GLU A 617 -37.37 12.26 18.55
C GLU A 617 -36.93 13.06 19.78
N LEU A 618 -35.74 13.66 19.77
CA LEU A 618 -35.26 14.55 20.83
C LEU A 618 -36.18 15.77 21.00
N LYS A 619 -36.65 16.35 19.88
CA LYS A 619 -37.62 17.45 19.91
C LYS A 619 -38.99 17.01 20.43
N GLN A 620 -39.47 15.85 19.98
CA GLN A 620 -40.74 15.27 20.44
C GLN A 620 -40.71 14.95 21.93
N SER A 621 -39.53 14.66 22.48
CA SER A 621 -39.28 14.51 23.93
C SER A 621 -39.36 15.83 24.72
N GLY A 622 -39.65 16.95 24.03
CA GLY A 622 -39.86 18.26 24.63
C GLY A 622 -38.57 19.02 24.95
N ILE A 623 -37.40 18.50 24.53
CA ILE A 623 -36.12 19.16 24.73
C ILE A 623 -36.03 20.39 23.82
N ARG A 624 -35.80 21.54 24.43
CA ARG A 624 -35.59 22.85 23.79
C ARG A 624 -34.22 23.42 24.11
N ARG A 625 -33.56 22.89 25.15
CA ARG A 625 -32.22 23.31 25.56
C ARG A 625 -31.44 22.17 26.20
N VAL A 626 -30.14 22.09 25.93
CA VAL A 626 -29.20 21.19 26.58
C VAL A 626 -28.11 22.01 27.30
N ASN A 627 -27.91 21.74 28.59
CA ASN A 627 -26.94 22.46 29.42
C ASN A 627 -25.61 21.72 29.64
N GLY A 628 -25.50 20.45 29.24
CA GLY A 628 -24.27 19.67 29.27
C GLY A 628 -23.59 19.56 27.90
N ASP A 629 -22.71 18.57 27.78
CA ASP A 629 -21.96 18.25 26.58
C ASP A 629 -22.73 17.25 25.70
N ILE A 630 -22.27 17.10 24.45
CA ILE A 630 -22.59 15.93 23.64
C ILE A 630 -21.41 14.97 23.76
N ARG A 631 -21.65 13.80 24.34
CA ARG A 631 -20.69 12.71 24.41
C ARG A 631 -20.92 11.73 23.28
N VAL A 632 -19.84 11.33 22.64
CA VAL A 632 -19.84 10.29 21.60
C VAL A 632 -19.05 9.09 22.12
N ASP A 633 -19.68 7.93 22.14
CA ASP A 633 -19.09 6.68 22.60
C ASP A 633 -18.89 5.73 21.41
N ASP A 634 -17.65 5.64 20.93
CA ASP A 634 -17.20 4.71 19.90
C ASP A 634 -16.42 3.52 20.47
N THR A 635 -16.48 3.29 21.79
CA THR A 635 -15.65 2.28 22.48
C THR A 635 -16.12 0.83 22.27
N PHE A 636 -17.13 0.62 21.43
CA PHE A 636 -17.52 -0.72 20.96
C PHE A 636 -16.42 -1.33 20.06
N PHE A 637 -15.71 -0.49 19.30
CA PHE A 637 -14.50 -0.88 18.57
C PHE A 637 -13.24 -0.45 19.32
N THR A 638 -12.16 -1.17 19.08
CA THR A 638 -10.84 -1.00 19.72
C THR A 638 -9.73 -1.12 18.68
N GLY A 639 -8.56 -0.55 18.97
CA GLY A 639 -7.40 -0.63 18.08
C GLY A 639 -7.28 0.57 17.12
N PRO A 640 -6.50 0.44 16.03
CA PRO A 640 -6.20 1.54 15.12
C PRO A 640 -7.40 1.90 14.23
N GLU A 641 -7.39 3.14 13.73
CA GLU A 641 -8.46 3.73 12.91
C GLU A 641 -8.47 3.24 11.45
N TYR A 642 -7.38 2.64 10.99
CA TYR A 642 -7.22 2.10 9.63
C TYR A 642 -6.76 0.64 9.69
N GLY A 643 -7.10 -0.13 8.66
CA GLY A 643 -6.64 -1.52 8.52
C GLY A 643 -5.13 -1.62 8.34
N LYS A 644 -4.56 -2.75 8.74
CA LYS A 644 -3.12 -3.01 8.63
C LYS A 644 -2.68 -3.01 7.16
N GLY A 645 -1.58 -2.35 6.84
CA GLY A 645 -1.06 -2.36 5.48
C GLY A 645 -1.93 -1.61 4.45
N TRP A 646 -2.73 -0.65 4.90
CA TRP A 646 -3.41 0.27 4.01
C TRP A 646 -2.45 1.38 3.54
N ALA A 647 -2.61 1.84 2.31
CA ALA A 647 -1.72 2.85 1.73
C ALA A 647 -2.04 4.24 2.32
N TRP A 648 -1.04 4.98 2.79
CA TRP A 648 -1.26 6.29 3.43
C TRP A 648 -1.85 7.33 2.46
N ASP A 649 -1.53 7.23 1.18
CA ASP A 649 -1.94 8.16 0.13
C ASP A 649 -3.33 7.86 -0.45
N ASN A 650 -4.09 6.98 0.22
CA ASN A 650 -5.52 6.76 0.00
C ASN A 650 -6.37 7.31 1.17
N GLU A 651 -5.79 7.93 2.19
CA GLU A 651 -6.52 8.37 3.40
C GLU A 651 -7.54 9.50 3.15
N ASP A 652 -7.51 10.13 1.97
CA ASP A 652 -8.52 11.08 1.49
C ASP A 652 -9.48 10.45 0.45
N ALA A 653 -9.32 9.16 0.14
CA ALA A 653 -10.23 8.42 -0.70
C ALA A 653 -11.38 7.81 0.13
N TYR A 654 -12.62 7.98 -0.33
CA TYR A 654 -13.83 7.55 0.40
C TYR A 654 -13.83 6.06 0.79
N TYR A 655 -13.16 5.22 0.02
CA TYR A 655 -13.09 3.77 0.24
C TYR A 655 -12.11 3.36 1.34
N GLN A 656 -11.38 4.33 1.92
CA GLN A 656 -10.43 4.14 3.01
C GLN A 656 -10.70 5.14 4.15
N SER A 657 -11.97 5.32 4.50
CA SER A 657 -12.35 6.15 5.65
C SER A 657 -11.93 5.50 6.97
N GLN A 658 -11.73 6.30 8.02
CA GLN A 658 -11.44 5.76 9.36
C GLN A 658 -12.59 4.88 9.85
N ILE A 659 -12.25 3.75 10.46
CA ILE A 659 -13.22 2.83 11.05
C ILE A 659 -13.50 3.26 12.48
N SER A 660 -14.77 3.51 12.78
CA SER A 660 -15.25 3.88 14.11
C SER A 660 -16.62 3.23 14.34
N ALA A 661 -16.90 2.83 15.58
CA ALA A 661 -18.18 2.22 15.92
C ALA A 661 -19.36 3.20 15.83
N LEU A 662 -19.07 4.50 15.83
CA LEU A 662 -20.04 5.57 15.61
C LEU A 662 -19.60 6.42 14.42
N SER A 663 -20.26 6.26 13.28
CA SER A 663 -19.91 6.97 12.06
C SER A 663 -21.14 7.19 11.20
N ILE A 664 -21.52 8.45 10.97
CA ILE A 664 -22.52 8.78 9.95
C ILE A 664 -21.87 8.80 8.56
N ASN A 665 -22.65 8.46 7.53
CA ASN A 665 -22.26 8.67 6.14
C ASN A 665 -20.94 7.97 5.77
N ARG A 666 -20.62 6.86 6.47
CA ARG A 666 -19.32 6.15 6.40
C ARG A 666 -18.10 7.03 6.68
N GLY A 667 -18.26 8.07 7.51
CA GLY A 667 -17.18 8.97 7.88
C GLY A 667 -16.77 9.90 6.75
N THR A 668 -17.70 10.31 5.89
CA THR A 668 -17.43 11.19 4.76
C THR A 668 -18.33 12.42 4.74
N VAL A 669 -17.81 13.51 4.16
CA VAL A 669 -18.59 14.61 3.59
C VAL A 669 -18.65 14.45 2.07
N ARG A 670 -19.73 14.91 1.43
CA ARG A 670 -19.93 14.87 -0.02
C ARG A 670 -19.77 16.27 -0.60
N PHE A 671 -19.05 16.40 -1.70
CA PHE A 671 -18.99 17.61 -2.52
C PHE A 671 -19.65 17.35 -3.86
N ASP A 672 -20.75 18.04 -4.16
CA ASP A 672 -21.34 18.11 -5.49
C ASP A 672 -20.83 19.37 -6.19
N TYR A 673 -20.29 19.24 -7.40
CA TYR A 673 -19.64 20.36 -8.11
C TYR A 673 -20.04 20.47 -9.58
N LEU A 674 -20.21 21.71 -10.02
CA LEU A 674 -20.56 22.11 -11.39
C LEU A 674 -19.73 23.35 -11.79
N PRO A 675 -19.44 23.56 -13.08
CA PRO A 675 -18.83 24.80 -13.52
C PRO A 675 -19.74 26.01 -13.24
N GLY A 676 -19.13 27.19 -13.14
CA GLY A 676 -19.83 28.48 -13.19
C GLY A 676 -20.34 28.80 -14.60
N GLU A 677 -20.97 29.97 -14.78
CA GLU A 677 -21.59 30.31 -16.06
C GLU A 677 -20.59 30.54 -17.20
N LYS A 678 -19.39 31.06 -16.89
CA LYS A 678 -18.35 31.42 -17.86
C LYS A 678 -16.95 31.12 -17.32
N ALA A 679 -15.98 31.02 -18.23
CA ALA A 679 -14.59 30.88 -17.86
C ALA A 679 -14.11 32.03 -16.94
N GLY A 680 -13.39 31.68 -15.88
CA GLY A 680 -12.96 32.57 -14.80
C GLY A 680 -13.97 32.73 -13.67
N ASP A 681 -15.22 32.30 -13.83
CA ASP A 681 -16.21 32.33 -12.74
C ASP A 681 -15.87 31.25 -11.69
N PRO A 682 -16.18 31.48 -10.39
CA PRO A 682 -16.15 30.43 -9.38
C PRO A 682 -17.03 29.25 -9.79
N ILE A 683 -16.65 28.04 -9.37
CA ILE A 683 -17.50 26.86 -9.53
C ILE A 683 -18.74 26.92 -8.63
N GLN A 684 -19.77 26.18 -8.98
CA GLN A 684 -20.88 25.86 -8.08
C GLN A 684 -20.47 24.64 -7.25
N LEU A 685 -20.51 24.76 -5.92
CA LEU A 685 -20.09 23.72 -5.00
C LEU A 685 -21.10 23.62 -3.85
N GLU A 686 -21.59 22.42 -3.58
CA GLU A 686 -22.42 22.10 -2.42
C GLU A 686 -21.71 21.04 -1.58
N MET A 687 -21.68 21.23 -0.26
CA MET A 687 -21.14 20.26 0.69
C MET A 687 -22.28 19.68 1.53
N THR A 688 -22.36 18.35 1.62
CA THR A 688 -23.38 17.67 2.43
C THR A 688 -22.73 16.67 3.39
N PRO A 689 -23.12 16.65 4.68
CA PRO A 689 -23.85 17.71 5.37
C PRO A 689 -23.04 19.02 5.41
N GLU A 690 -23.72 20.15 5.49
CA GLU A 690 -23.06 21.42 5.87
C GLU A 690 -22.63 21.29 7.34
N THR A 691 -21.34 21.52 7.64
CA THR A 691 -20.79 21.36 8.98
C THR A 691 -19.53 22.18 9.16
N ASP A 692 -19.32 22.72 10.36
CA ASP A 692 -18.08 23.42 10.75
C ASP A 692 -16.97 22.43 11.16
N TYR A 693 -17.23 21.12 11.08
CA TYR A 693 -16.26 20.07 11.44
C TYR A 693 -15.10 19.93 10.44
N VAL A 694 -15.30 20.40 9.20
CA VAL A 694 -14.28 20.46 8.14
C VAL A 694 -13.99 21.91 7.75
N ASP A 695 -12.73 22.22 7.48
CA ASP A 695 -12.29 23.53 6.99
C ASP A 695 -12.04 23.44 5.47
N VAL A 696 -12.87 24.10 4.68
CA VAL A 696 -12.85 23.97 3.20
C VAL A 696 -12.27 25.21 2.56
N GLU A 697 -11.14 25.04 1.87
CA GLU A 697 -10.51 26.07 1.04
C GLU A 697 -10.79 25.80 -0.44
N VAL A 698 -11.44 26.74 -1.12
CA VAL A 698 -11.79 26.63 -2.54
C VAL A 698 -10.98 27.61 -3.38
N ASP A 699 -10.07 27.08 -4.18
CA ASP A 699 -9.24 27.77 -5.15
C ASP A 699 -9.45 27.16 -6.55
N VAL A 700 -10.72 27.12 -6.97
CA VAL A 700 -11.15 26.53 -8.24
C VAL A 700 -11.93 27.55 -9.05
N VAL A 701 -11.59 27.64 -10.33
CA VAL A 701 -12.33 28.47 -11.30
C VAL A 701 -12.81 27.65 -12.48
N THR A 702 -13.81 28.18 -13.17
CA THR A 702 -14.32 27.60 -14.40
C THR A 702 -13.31 27.80 -15.52
N GLY A 703 -12.92 26.73 -16.19
CA GLY A 703 -12.07 26.75 -17.38
C GLY A 703 -12.88 26.96 -18.66
N GLU A 704 -12.19 27.23 -19.76
CA GLU A 704 -12.81 27.26 -21.10
C GLU A 704 -13.46 25.91 -21.45
N ALA A 705 -14.52 25.93 -22.25
CA ALA A 705 -15.13 24.69 -22.74
C ALA A 705 -14.12 23.87 -23.56
N GLY A 706 -14.08 22.55 -23.35
CA GLY A 706 -13.14 21.63 -23.97
C GLY A 706 -11.70 21.68 -23.40
N SER A 707 -11.46 22.49 -22.37
CA SER A 707 -10.19 22.45 -21.62
C SER A 707 -10.07 21.17 -20.78
N ALA A 708 -8.86 20.86 -20.32
CA ALA A 708 -8.66 19.73 -19.41
C ALA A 708 -9.25 20.03 -18.03
N ASN A 709 -9.96 19.06 -17.46
CA ASN A 709 -10.34 19.12 -16.05
C ASN A 709 -9.10 18.89 -15.18
N THR A 710 -8.77 19.90 -14.37
CA THR A 710 -7.61 19.87 -13.45
C THR A 710 -8.04 19.99 -11.99
N LEU A 711 -9.34 19.85 -11.70
CA LEU A 711 -9.87 19.85 -10.35
C LEU A 711 -9.19 18.79 -9.50
N LYS A 712 -8.68 19.22 -8.35
CA LYS A 712 -8.19 18.36 -7.28
C LYS A 712 -8.96 18.68 -6.00
N ILE A 713 -9.32 17.65 -5.27
CA ILE A 713 -9.98 17.74 -3.96
C ILE A 713 -9.14 16.87 -3.04
N GLU A 714 -8.36 17.51 -2.17
CA GLU A 714 -7.35 16.86 -1.34
C GLU A 714 -7.60 17.22 0.12
N ARG A 715 -7.49 16.26 1.04
CA ARG A 715 -7.54 16.52 2.48
C ARG A 715 -6.12 16.54 3.04
N GLU A 716 -5.78 17.58 3.77
CA GLU A 716 -4.51 17.64 4.48
C GLU A 716 -4.47 16.53 5.53
N ARG A 717 -3.48 15.64 5.39
CA ARG A 717 -3.36 14.40 6.15
C ARG A 717 -3.33 14.66 7.66
N GLY A 718 -4.08 13.86 8.42
CA GLY A 718 -4.20 14.00 9.87
C GLY A 718 -5.04 15.20 10.33
N THR A 719 -5.68 15.92 9.40
CA THR A 719 -6.53 17.08 9.68
C THR A 719 -7.87 16.97 8.94
N ASN A 720 -8.81 17.86 9.29
CA ASN A 720 -10.06 18.05 8.54
C ASN A 720 -10.04 19.28 7.63
N ARG A 721 -8.85 19.70 7.18
CA ARG A 721 -8.71 20.76 6.17
C ARG A 721 -8.75 20.16 4.77
N ILE A 722 -9.71 20.59 3.96
CA ILE A 722 -9.95 20.10 2.61
C ILE A 722 -9.67 21.26 1.64
N ARG A 723 -8.79 21.04 0.67
CA ARG A 723 -8.48 22.02 -0.37
C ARG A 723 -9.00 21.54 -1.72
N LEU A 724 -9.81 22.38 -2.34
CA LEU A 724 -10.21 22.24 -3.73
C LEU A 724 -9.36 23.20 -4.56
N SER A 725 -8.67 22.70 -5.60
CA SER A 725 -7.84 23.53 -6.47
C SER A 725 -7.93 23.15 -7.95
N GLY A 726 -7.58 24.08 -8.85
CA GLY A 726 -7.48 23.83 -10.29
C GLY A 726 -8.61 24.46 -11.10
N HIS A 727 -8.96 23.84 -12.24
CA HIS A 727 -9.96 24.37 -13.18
C HIS A 727 -10.97 23.30 -13.58
N LEU A 728 -12.24 23.69 -13.65
CA LEU A 728 -13.35 22.84 -14.10
C LEU A 728 -13.90 23.35 -15.45
N PRO A 729 -13.85 22.60 -16.56
CA PRO A 729 -14.27 23.09 -17.87
C PRO A 729 -15.75 23.52 -17.91
N ALA A 730 -16.06 24.60 -18.61
CA ALA A 730 -17.43 25.14 -18.68
C ALA A 730 -18.48 24.17 -19.28
N ASP A 731 -18.03 23.15 -20.03
CA ASP A 731 -18.86 22.09 -20.60
C ASP A 731 -18.92 20.82 -19.73
N PHE A 732 -18.36 20.84 -18.52
CA PHE A 732 -18.46 19.76 -17.55
C PHE A 732 -19.90 19.63 -17.03
N THR A 733 -20.47 18.41 -17.05
CA THR A 733 -21.88 18.17 -16.73
C THR A 733 -22.18 17.97 -15.25
N GLY A 734 -21.18 18.14 -14.39
CA GLY A 734 -21.28 17.94 -12.95
C GLY A 734 -20.93 16.53 -12.53
N ASP A 735 -20.43 16.41 -11.30
CA ASP A 735 -20.08 15.16 -10.63
C ASP A 735 -20.03 15.40 -9.12
N TYR A 736 -19.75 14.36 -8.36
CA TYR A 736 -19.56 14.46 -6.92
C TYR A 736 -18.37 13.63 -6.45
N THR A 737 -17.80 14.04 -5.32
CA THR A 737 -16.84 13.22 -4.60
C THR A 737 -17.23 13.11 -3.13
N ARG A 738 -16.72 12.09 -2.46
CA ARG A 738 -16.79 11.94 -1.01
C ARG A 738 -15.39 12.02 -0.44
N VAL A 739 -15.22 12.83 0.59
CA VAL A 739 -13.95 13.01 1.29
C VAL A 739 -14.10 12.49 2.71
N PRO A 740 -13.25 11.53 3.15
CA PRO A 740 -13.21 11.07 4.53
C PRO A 740 -12.89 12.20 5.51
N VAL A 741 -13.38 12.08 6.73
CA VAL A 741 -13.03 12.97 7.86
C VAL A 741 -12.21 12.23 8.91
N GLU A 742 -11.39 12.97 9.65
CA GLU A 742 -10.74 12.52 10.87
C GLU A 742 -11.75 12.45 12.02
N GLU A 743 -11.62 11.43 12.87
CA GLU A 743 -12.41 11.23 14.08
C GLU A 743 -13.94 11.15 13.80
N PRO A 744 -14.43 10.15 13.04
CA PRO A 744 -15.84 10.06 12.60
C PRO A 744 -16.90 10.10 13.71
N ALA A 745 -16.56 9.64 14.92
CA ALA A 745 -17.45 9.74 16.07
C ALA A 745 -17.68 11.20 16.48
N ARG A 746 -16.63 12.03 16.50
CA ARG A 746 -16.75 13.47 16.81
C ARG A 746 -17.44 14.22 15.69
N TYR A 747 -17.20 13.85 14.43
CA TYR A 747 -17.97 14.33 13.28
C TYR A 747 -19.46 14.08 13.48
N THR A 748 -19.83 12.84 13.79
CA THR A 748 -21.23 12.43 14.04
C THR A 748 -21.88 13.28 15.14
N GLY A 749 -21.20 13.46 16.28
CA GLY A 749 -21.71 14.30 17.36
C GLY A 749 -21.79 15.79 17.04
N THR A 750 -20.92 16.28 16.15
CA THR A 750 -20.92 17.68 15.70
C THR A 750 -22.10 17.94 14.76
N VAL A 751 -22.30 17.08 13.76
CA VAL A 751 -23.45 17.19 12.86
C VAL A 751 -24.76 17.04 13.62
N LEU A 752 -24.85 16.11 14.59
CA LEU A 752 -26.04 16.01 15.46
C LEU A 752 -26.31 17.31 16.22
N LYS A 753 -25.26 17.97 16.74
CA LYS A 753 -25.38 19.25 17.44
C LYS A 753 -25.94 20.33 16.51
N GLU A 754 -25.35 20.45 15.32
CA GLU A 754 -25.69 21.46 14.31
C GLU A 754 -27.14 21.29 13.85
N MET A 755 -27.55 20.07 13.52
CA MET A 755 -28.94 19.77 13.15
C MET A 755 -29.94 20.07 14.28
N LEU A 756 -29.58 19.80 15.54
CA LEU A 756 -30.42 20.17 16.69
C LEU A 756 -30.56 21.70 16.82
N GLU A 757 -29.48 22.46 16.58
CA GLU A 757 -29.49 23.93 16.60
C GLU A 757 -30.35 24.51 15.48
N GLU A 758 -30.23 23.98 14.26
CA GLU A 758 -31.07 24.34 13.10
C GLU A 758 -32.55 24.13 13.39
N GLU A 759 -32.87 23.04 14.08
CA GLU A 759 -34.24 22.69 14.47
C GLU A 759 -34.72 23.38 15.77
N GLY A 760 -33.95 24.34 16.30
CA GLY A 760 -34.34 25.24 17.37
C GLY A 760 -34.03 24.78 18.80
N VAL A 761 -33.19 23.74 18.97
CA VAL A 761 -32.67 23.33 20.29
C VAL A 761 -31.44 24.16 20.62
N HIS A 762 -31.45 24.83 21.77
CA HIS A 762 -30.33 25.68 22.19
C HIS A 762 -29.32 24.93 23.06
N PHE A 763 -28.02 25.16 22.85
CA PHE A 763 -26.98 24.65 23.74
C PHE A 763 -26.45 25.71 24.71
N HIS A 764 -25.82 25.27 25.79
CA HIS A 764 -25.03 26.17 26.62
C HIS A 764 -23.77 26.61 25.86
N PRO A 765 -23.28 27.86 25.97
CA PRO A 765 -22.10 28.32 25.22
C PRO A 765 -20.81 27.52 25.49
N GLN A 766 -20.78 26.77 26.60
CA GLN A 766 -19.66 25.90 26.95
C GLN A 766 -19.84 24.44 26.54
N THR A 767 -20.99 24.06 25.98
CA THR A 767 -21.21 22.72 25.44
C THR A 767 -20.11 22.38 24.44
N ARG A 768 -19.57 21.17 24.56
CA ARG A 768 -18.59 20.58 23.65
C ARG A 768 -19.09 19.24 23.12
N VAL A 769 -18.61 18.87 21.94
CA VAL A 769 -18.67 17.49 21.45
C VAL A 769 -17.38 16.80 21.86
N LYS A 770 -17.47 15.70 22.61
CA LYS A 770 -16.28 14.98 23.10
C LYS A 770 -16.48 13.48 23.14
N LYS A 771 -15.40 12.71 22.94
CA LYS A 771 -15.41 11.28 23.22
C LYS A 771 -15.66 11.03 24.71
N GLY A 772 -16.47 10.03 25.02
CA GLY A 772 -16.72 9.62 26.40
C GLY A 772 -17.71 8.47 26.48
N LYS A 773 -17.46 7.53 27.39
CA LYS A 773 -18.31 6.35 27.56
C LYS A 773 -19.74 6.74 27.92
N ALA A 774 -20.68 5.97 27.39
CA ALA A 774 -22.09 6.01 27.74
C ALA A 774 -22.30 5.66 29.22
N PRO A 775 -23.35 6.20 29.85
CA PRO A 775 -23.73 5.79 31.20
C PRO A 775 -24.14 4.30 31.22
N THR A 776 -24.09 3.70 32.41
CA THR A 776 -24.60 2.34 32.62
C THR A 776 -26.13 2.36 32.76
N GLY A 777 -26.84 1.53 32.01
CA GLY A 777 -28.30 1.43 32.06
C GLY A 777 -28.90 1.29 30.65
N ASP A 778 -30.23 1.26 30.59
CA ASP A 778 -30.96 1.24 29.32
C ASP A 778 -30.87 2.61 28.64
N ALA A 779 -30.79 2.62 27.31
CA ALA A 779 -30.85 3.84 26.53
C ALA A 779 -32.26 4.43 26.52
N ASP A 780 -32.37 5.75 26.38
CA ASP A 780 -33.67 6.40 26.23
C ASP A 780 -34.26 6.15 24.84
N PHE A 781 -33.39 6.07 23.82
CA PHE A 781 -33.73 5.66 22.46
C PHE A 781 -32.69 4.67 21.94
N THR A 782 -33.18 3.63 21.27
CA THR A 782 -32.35 2.62 20.61
C THR A 782 -32.80 2.51 19.16
N TYR A 783 -31.82 2.60 18.27
CA TYR A 783 -32.01 2.51 16.83
C TYR A 783 -31.32 1.26 16.28
N PHE A 784 -31.96 0.63 15.30
CA PHE A 784 -31.46 -0.58 14.68
C PHE A 784 -31.21 -0.37 13.18
N SER A 785 -30.10 -0.93 12.71
CA SER A 785 -29.82 -1.07 11.28
C SER A 785 -30.86 -1.95 10.57
N PRO A 786 -30.81 -2.06 9.23
CA PRO A 786 -31.38 -3.19 8.49
C PRO A 786 -30.86 -4.54 9.01
N THR A 787 -31.49 -5.64 8.60
CA THR A 787 -30.99 -6.97 8.97
C THR A 787 -29.61 -7.23 8.38
N LEU A 788 -28.86 -8.14 8.97
CA LEU A 788 -27.53 -8.51 8.47
C LEU A 788 -27.53 -8.92 6.98
N PRO A 789 -28.52 -9.70 6.45
CA PRO A 789 -28.65 -9.94 5.02
C PRO A 789 -28.74 -8.69 4.16
N GLU A 790 -29.47 -7.65 4.59
CA GLU A 790 -29.58 -6.39 3.86
C GLU A 790 -28.25 -5.61 3.87
N VAL A 791 -27.57 -5.59 5.01
CA VAL A 791 -26.23 -4.97 5.16
C VAL A 791 -25.19 -5.72 4.32
N VAL A 792 -25.19 -7.06 4.34
CA VAL A 792 -24.32 -7.92 3.54
C VAL A 792 -24.61 -7.80 2.04
N SER A 793 -25.89 -7.67 1.66
CA SER A 793 -26.29 -7.37 0.29
C SER A 793 -25.69 -6.05 -0.19
N TYR A 794 -25.83 -4.96 0.57
CA TYR A 794 -25.19 -3.69 0.22
C TYR A 794 -23.66 -3.83 0.10
N LEU A 795 -23.03 -4.46 1.11
CA LEU A 795 -21.60 -4.74 1.13
C LEU A 795 -21.15 -5.45 -0.15
N ASN A 796 -21.77 -6.56 -0.53
CA ASN A 796 -21.30 -7.38 -1.64
C ASN A 796 -21.66 -6.79 -3.00
N LYS A 797 -22.83 -6.15 -3.15
CA LYS A 797 -23.27 -5.49 -4.38
C LYS A 797 -22.45 -4.23 -4.70
N VAL A 798 -22.21 -3.39 -3.71
CA VAL A 798 -21.51 -2.10 -3.88
C VAL A 798 -20.01 -2.21 -3.61
N SER A 799 -19.58 -3.26 -2.92
CA SER A 799 -18.19 -3.51 -2.53
C SER A 799 -17.64 -2.48 -1.52
N ASP A 800 -18.46 -2.04 -0.57
CA ASP A 800 -18.10 -0.98 0.38
C ASP A 800 -17.12 -1.50 1.45
N ASN A 801 -15.92 -0.90 1.52
CA ASN A 801 -14.87 -1.33 2.45
C ASN A 801 -15.21 -1.01 3.90
N VAL A 802 -15.85 0.14 4.16
CA VAL A 802 -16.20 0.57 5.52
C VAL A 802 -17.21 -0.42 6.12
N TYR A 803 -18.18 -0.87 5.32
CA TYR A 803 -19.11 -1.93 5.74
C TYR A 803 -18.37 -3.22 6.11
N ALA A 804 -17.39 -3.65 5.31
CA ALA A 804 -16.65 -4.88 5.57
C ALA A 804 -15.88 -4.81 6.89
N GLU A 805 -15.19 -3.70 7.15
CA GLU A 805 -14.40 -3.56 8.37
C GLU A 805 -15.27 -3.36 9.62
N MET A 806 -16.41 -2.67 9.50
CA MET A 806 -17.36 -2.55 10.61
C MET A 806 -18.00 -3.90 10.95
N ILE A 807 -18.32 -4.73 9.93
CA ILE A 807 -18.76 -6.11 10.14
C ILE A 807 -17.66 -6.94 10.80
N LEU A 808 -16.41 -6.86 10.31
CA LEU A 808 -15.28 -7.59 10.87
C LEU A 808 -15.06 -7.28 12.35
N GLN A 809 -15.00 -6.00 12.71
CA GLN A 809 -14.79 -5.60 14.11
C GLN A 809 -16.00 -5.93 14.99
N THR A 810 -17.21 -5.90 14.45
CA THR A 810 -18.42 -6.35 15.15
C THR A 810 -18.37 -7.85 15.43
N LEU A 811 -17.94 -8.66 14.46
CA LEU A 811 -17.72 -10.09 14.66
C LEU A 811 -16.71 -10.34 15.78
N GLY A 812 -15.57 -9.62 15.76
CA GLY A 812 -14.59 -9.66 16.85
C GLY A 812 -15.19 -9.29 18.20
N ARG A 813 -16.06 -8.28 18.24
CA ARG A 813 -16.69 -7.80 19.48
C ARG A 813 -17.72 -8.79 20.04
N GLU A 814 -18.63 -9.27 19.20
CA GLU A 814 -19.76 -10.11 19.62
C GLU A 814 -19.34 -11.56 19.86
N SER A 815 -18.46 -12.11 19.03
CA SER A 815 -18.01 -13.51 19.14
C SER A 815 -16.69 -13.65 19.91
N GLY A 816 -15.76 -12.70 19.75
CA GLY A 816 -14.43 -12.72 20.37
C GLY A 816 -14.28 -11.87 21.65
N GLY A 817 -15.23 -10.98 21.93
CA GLY A 817 -15.23 -10.08 23.10
C GLY A 817 -14.40 -8.79 22.96
N ASP A 818 -13.70 -8.60 21.85
CA ASP A 818 -12.86 -7.43 21.56
C ASP A 818 -13.16 -6.87 20.17
N GLY A 819 -13.52 -5.60 20.08
CA GLY A 819 -13.95 -4.97 18.82
C GLY A 819 -12.79 -4.51 17.94
N SER A 820 -11.69 -5.25 17.89
CA SER A 820 -10.53 -4.94 17.07
C SER A 820 -10.55 -5.69 15.76
N ALA A 821 -9.92 -5.14 14.71
CA ALA A 821 -9.76 -5.83 13.42
C ALA A 821 -9.10 -7.21 13.62
N ARG A 822 -8.04 -7.27 14.45
CA ARG A 822 -7.34 -8.53 14.74
C ARG A 822 -8.21 -9.57 15.45
N ALA A 823 -9.14 -9.16 16.31
CA ALA A 823 -10.10 -10.08 16.90
C ALA A 823 -11.11 -10.59 15.86
N GLY A 824 -11.60 -9.71 14.99
CA GLY A 824 -12.46 -10.08 13.87
C GLY A 824 -11.80 -11.04 12.89
N GLU A 825 -10.54 -10.78 12.50
CA GLU A 825 -9.72 -11.65 11.65
C GLU A 825 -9.67 -13.08 12.23
N LYS A 826 -9.44 -13.22 13.53
CA LYS A 826 -9.40 -14.52 14.20
C LYS A 826 -10.75 -15.24 14.16
N GLU A 827 -11.86 -14.53 14.24
CA GLU A 827 -13.18 -15.15 14.11
C GLU A 827 -13.43 -15.61 12.66
N VAL A 828 -13.02 -14.81 11.66
CA VAL A 828 -13.08 -15.24 10.25
C VAL A 828 -12.17 -16.43 9.99
N GLU A 829 -10.94 -16.44 10.52
CA GLU A 829 -9.98 -17.56 10.45
C GLU A 829 -10.60 -18.86 11.00
N LYS A 830 -11.34 -18.81 12.13
CA LYS A 830 -12.04 -19.99 12.68
C LYS A 830 -13.10 -20.52 11.73
N TRP A 831 -13.87 -19.64 11.08
CA TRP A 831 -14.89 -20.05 10.11
C TRP A 831 -14.28 -20.62 8.83
N ILE A 832 -13.18 -20.05 8.34
CA ILE A 832 -12.39 -20.61 7.24
C ILE A 832 -12.04 -22.07 7.52
N GLN A 833 -11.51 -22.36 8.71
CA GLN A 833 -11.21 -23.73 9.13
C GLN A 833 -12.48 -24.60 9.26
N ALA A 834 -13.57 -24.05 9.80
CA ALA A 834 -14.84 -24.78 9.93
C ALA A 834 -15.44 -25.20 8.57
N TRP A 835 -15.17 -24.44 7.50
CA TRP A 835 -15.55 -24.80 6.12
C TRP A 835 -14.58 -25.77 5.43
N GLY A 836 -13.60 -26.31 6.17
CA GLY A 836 -12.67 -27.34 5.67
C GLY A 836 -11.45 -26.78 4.92
N ILE A 837 -11.12 -25.50 5.11
CA ILE A 837 -9.89 -24.91 4.57
C ILE A 837 -8.77 -25.05 5.61
N ASP A 838 -8.00 -26.13 5.47
CA ASP A 838 -6.88 -26.47 6.36
C ASP A 838 -5.50 -26.08 5.78
N THR A 839 -5.48 -25.51 4.57
CA THR A 839 -4.25 -25.03 3.90
C THR A 839 -3.86 -23.63 4.38
N PRO A 840 -2.57 -23.24 4.26
CA PRO A 840 -2.12 -21.91 4.69
C PRO A 840 -2.86 -20.77 3.97
N PHE A 841 -3.14 -19.69 4.71
CA PHE A 841 -3.68 -18.43 4.17
C PHE A 841 -3.25 -17.26 5.07
N ARG A 842 -3.53 -16.03 4.66
CA ARG A 842 -3.27 -14.84 5.48
C ARG A 842 -4.42 -13.83 5.37
N LEU A 843 -4.86 -13.32 6.52
CA LEU A 843 -5.93 -12.34 6.63
C LEU A 843 -5.53 -11.24 7.62
N TRP A 844 -5.63 -9.97 7.19
CA TRP A 844 -5.27 -8.77 7.94
C TRP A 844 -6.31 -7.66 7.86
N ASP A 845 -7.34 -7.82 7.03
CA ASP A 845 -8.52 -6.96 7.01
C ASP A 845 -9.74 -7.72 6.45
N GLY A 846 -10.93 -7.15 6.55
CA GLY A 846 -12.18 -7.80 6.12
C GLY A 846 -12.60 -7.39 4.71
N SER A 847 -12.07 -6.27 4.22
CA SER A 847 -12.41 -5.66 2.94
C SER A 847 -11.56 -6.18 1.78
N GLY A 848 -10.34 -6.64 2.04
CA GLY A 848 -9.34 -6.94 1.03
C GLY A 848 -8.72 -5.69 0.39
N LEU A 849 -8.66 -4.58 1.14
CA LEU A 849 -7.94 -3.38 0.71
C LEU A 849 -6.43 -3.54 0.97
N THR A 850 -6.07 -4.28 2.00
CA THR A 850 -4.70 -4.66 2.31
C THR A 850 -4.13 -5.68 1.31
N ARG A 851 -2.85 -5.52 0.98
CA ARG A 851 -2.10 -6.47 0.14
C ARG A 851 -1.41 -7.57 0.92
N TYR A 852 -1.60 -7.59 2.23
CA TYR A 852 -1.13 -8.68 3.09
C TYR A 852 -2.12 -9.86 3.15
N ASN A 853 -3.34 -9.69 2.62
CA ASN A 853 -4.27 -10.80 2.47
C ASN A 853 -3.80 -11.72 1.35
N LEU A 854 -3.73 -13.02 1.65
CA LEU A 854 -3.29 -14.06 0.73
C LEU A 854 -4.28 -15.23 0.80
N ILE A 855 -4.97 -15.48 -0.30
CA ILE A 855 -5.97 -16.54 -0.45
C ILE A 855 -5.81 -17.18 -1.82
N SER A 856 -6.06 -18.49 -1.93
CA SER A 856 -6.02 -19.20 -3.20
C SER A 856 -7.39 -19.33 -3.89
N PRO A 857 -7.44 -19.50 -5.22
CA PRO A 857 -8.69 -19.85 -5.92
C PRO A 857 -9.38 -21.08 -5.34
N GLU A 858 -8.61 -22.10 -4.94
CA GLU A 858 -9.12 -23.31 -4.29
C GLU A 858 -9.84 -23.01 -2.98
N GLN A 859 -9.27 -22.15 -2.14
CA GLN A 859 -9.89 -21.73 -0.89
C GLN A 859 -11.19 -20.95 -1.12
N LEU A 860 -11.24 -20.09 -2.14
CA LEU A 860 -12.47 -19.39 -2.53
C LEU A 860 -13.56 -20.35 -3.03
N VAL A 861 -13.22 -21.29 -3.91
CA VAL A 861 -14.17 -22.32 -4.39
C VAL A 861 -14.63 -23.24 -3.25
N THR A 862 -13.74 -23.55 -2.31
CA THR A 862 -14.06 -24.36 -1.12
C THR A 862 -15.05 -23.63 -0.22
N LEU A 863 -14.84 -22.34 0.07
CA LEU A 863 -15.82 -21.48 0.75
C LEU A 863 -17.16 -21.52 0.01
N LEU A 864 -17.16 -21.24 -1.29
CA LEU A 864 -18.39 -21.17 -2.09
C LEU A 864 -19.16 -22.49 -2.10
N ALA A 865 -18.46 -23.63 -2.16
CA ALA A 865 -19.07 -24.95 -2.05
C ALA A 865 -19.63 -25.20 -0.65
N ALA A 866 -18.89 -24.87 0.41
CA ALA A 866 -19.33 -25.04 1.80
C ALA A 866 -20.59 -24.22 2.10
N GLN A 867 -20.66 -22.98 1.60
CA GLN A 867 -21.82 -22.11 1.78
C GLN A 867 -23.12 -22.72 1.23
N THR A 868 -23.08 -23.60 0.22
CA THR A 868 -24.29 -24.27 -0.29
C THR A 868 -24.97 -25.20 0.74
N GLN A 869 -24.26 -25.54 1.82
CA GLN A 869 -24.75 -26.40 2.89
C GLN A 869 -25.21 -25.61 4.13
N GLU A 870 -25.04 -24.30 4.14
CA GLU A 870 -25.39 -23.43 5.26
C GLU A 870 -26.87 -23.02 5.22
N GLU A 871 -27.48 -22.84 6.40
CA GLU A 871 -28.88 -22.39 6.49
C GLU A 871 -29.09 -20.99 5.89
N HIS A 872 -28.06 -20.15 5.92
CA HIS A 872 -28.06 -18.78 5.41
C HIS A 872 -27.62 -18.65 3.94
N PHE A 873 -27.49 -19.77 3.21
CA PHE A 873 -27.00 -19.78 1.82
C PHE A 873 -27.76 -18.81 0.91
N ALA A 874 -29.09 -18.77 1.03
CA ALA A 874 -29.92 -17.92 0.18
C ALA A 874 -29.60 -16.43 0.36
N ALA A 875 -29.39 -15.98 1.60
CA ALA A 875 -28.98 -14.61 1.89
C ALA A 875 -27.57 -14.31 1.32
N PHE A 876 -26.64 -15.23 1.51
CA PHE A 876 -25.27 -15.11 0.98
C PHE A 876 -25.26 -15.03 -0.56
N GLU A 877 -25.89 -15.99 -1.25
CA GLU A 877 -25.94 -16.04 -2.72
C GLU A 877 -26.63 -14.80 -3.32
N GLN A 878 -27.74 -14.36 -2.72
CA GLN A 878 -28.49 -13.20 -3.21
C GLN A 878 -27.74 -11.88 -3.03
N SER A 879 -26.83 -11.81 -2.04
CA SER A 879 -25.96 -10.65 -1.82
C SER A 879 -24.96 -10.42 -2.96
N LEU A 880 -24.62 -11.45 -3.75
CA LEU A 880 -23.60 -11.36 -4.80
C LEU A 880 -24.14 -10.64 -6.04
N PRO A 881 -23.38 -9.69 -6.65
CA PRO A 881 -23.74 -9.04 -7.92
C PRO A 881 -24.16 -10.04 -9.00
N LEU A 882 -25.25 -9.74 -9.72
CA LEU A 882 -25.74 -10.53 -10.85
C LEU A 882 -25.33 -9.87 -12.18
N ALA A 883 -24.65 -10.64 -13.02
CA ALA A 883 -24.15 -10.20 -14.32
C ALA A 883 -25.23 -9.53 -15.18
N GLY A 884 -24.92 -8.33 -15.68
CA GLY A 884 -25.81 -7.52 -16.52
C GLY A 884 -26.96 -6.82 -15.78
N VAL A 885 -27.17 -7.12 -14.48
CA VAL A 885 -28.35 -6.69 -13.72
C VAL A 885 -28.00 -5.67 -12.64
N ASP A 886 -27.13 -5.99 -11.68
CA ASP A 886 -26.91 -5.16 -10.49
C ASP A 886 -25.47 -5.14 -9.97
N GLY A 887 -25.24 -4.30 -8.94
CA GLY A 887 -23.96 -4.15 -8.27
C GLY A 887 -22.80 -3.76 -9.21
N THR A 888 -21.62 -4.32 -8.92
CA THR A 888 -20.40 -4.13 -9.72
C THR A 888 -20.40 -4.91 -11.04
N LEU A 889 -21.37 -5.80 -11.27
CA LEU A 889 -21.52 -6.53 -12.53
C LEU A 889 -22.64 -5.99 -13.43
N ARG A 890 -23.34 -4.91 -13.03
CA ARG A 890 -24.53 -4.38 -13.73
C ARG A 890 -24.31 -4.08 -15.22
N THR A 891 -23.10 -3.69 -15.62
CA THR A 891 -22.73 -3.39 -17.01
C THR A 891 -21.87 -4.47 -17.67
N ARG A 892 -21.49 -5.52 -16.92
CA ARG A 892 -20.59 -6.57 -17.38
C ARG A 892 -21.40 -7.76 -17.93
N MET A 893 -20.86 -8.42 -18.96
CA MET A 893 -21.40 -9.66 -19.54
C MET A 893 -22.84 -9.56 -20.09
N ARG A 894 -23.29 -8.36 -20.49
CA ARG A 894 -24.57 -8.20 -21.20
C ARG A 894 -24.48 -8.81 -22.61
N GLY A 895 -25.56 -9.44 -23.07
CA GLY A 895 -25.65 -10.10 -24.36
C GLY A 895 -24.87 -11.41 -24.46
N THR A 896 -24.43 -11.98 -23.33
CA THR A 896 -23.73 -13.28 -23.27
C THR A 896 -24.57 -14.28 -22.45
N PRO A 897 -24.27 -15.59 -22.50
CA PRO A 897 -24.94 -16.60 -21.67
C PRO A 897 -24.84 -16.36 -20.15
N ALA A 898 -23.90 -15.51 -19.70
CA ALA A 898 -23.73 -15.17 -18.30
C ALA A 898 -24.72 -14.10 -17.81
N GLU A 899 -25.35 -13.31 -18.71
CA GLU A 899 -26.32 -12.28 -18.33
C GLU A 899 -27.51 -12.87 -17.56
N GLY A 900 -27.80 -12.34 -16.38
CA GLY A 900 -28.88 -12.83 -15.53
C GLY A 900 -28.65 -14.24 -14.94
N ASN A 901 -27.45 -14.80 -15.12
CA ASN A 901 -27.07 -16.15 -14.68
C ASN A 901 -25.89 -16.09 -13.69
N LEU A 902 -24.75 -15.55 -14.12
CA LEU A 902 -23.54 -15.51 -13.30
C LEU A 902 -23.69 -14.54 -12.13
N ARG A 903 -23.50 -15.06 -10.91
CA ARG A 903 -23.43 -14.30 -9.66
C ARG A 903 -22.00 -14.28 -9.16
N GLY A 904 -21.44 -13.11 -8.87
CA GLY A 904 -20.07 -13.07 -8.39
C GLY A 904 -19.66 -11.78 -7.73
N LYS A 905 -18.82 -11.90 -6.70
CA LYS A 905 -18.15 -10.77 -6.08
C LYS A 905 -16.93 -10.40 -6.92
N THR A 906 -16.86 -9.14 -7.35
CA THR A 906 -15.68 -8.56 -8.00
C THR A 906 -14.66 -8.10 -6.96
N GLY A 907 -13.38 -8.13 -7.31
CA GLY A 907 -12.30 -7.44 -6.62
C GLY A 907 -11.40 -6.68 -7.60
N SER A 908 -10.95 -5.50 -7.19
CA SER A 908 -10.02 -4.68 -7.97
C SER A 908 -9.13 -3.88 -7.04
N LEU A 909 -7.82 -4.00 -7.26
CA LEU A 909 -6.79 -3.08 -6.79
C LEU A 909 -5.87 -2.81 -7.98
N THR A 910 -4.91 -1.90 -7.82
CA THR A 910 -3.83 -1.75 -8.80
C THR A 910 -3.12 -3.10 -9.02
N HIS A 911 -3.07 -3.61 -10.26
CA HIS A 911 -2.43 -4.89 -10.62
C HIS A 911 -3.08 -6.14 -9.99
N VAL A 912 -4.34 -6.04 -9.56
CA VAL A 912 -5.13 -7.16 -9.05
C VAL A 912 -6.56 -7.06 -9.56
N SER A 913 -7.05 -8.12 -10.19
CA SER A 913 -8.43 -8.22 -10.65
C SER A 913 -8.96 -9.61 -10.33
N THR A 914 -10.09 -9.68 -9.64
CA THR A 914 -10.67 -10.97 -9.20
C THR A 914 -12.18 -11.04 -9.40
N LEU A 915 -12.70 -12.24 -9.62
CA LEU A 915 -14.12 -12.54 -9.73
C LEU A 915 -14.38 -13.97 -9.23
N ALA A 916 -15.22 -14.13 -8.21
CA ALA A 916 -15.57 -15.43 -7.66
C ALA A 916 -17.06 -15.50 -7.30
N GLY A 917 -17.68 -16.66 -7.50
CA GLY A 917 -19.09 -16.89 -7.21
C GLY A 917 -19.65 -18.15 -7.89
N TYR A 918 -20.88 -18.03 -8.39
CA TYR A 918 -21.65 -19.15 -8.95
C TYR A 918 -22.10 -18.86 -10.38
N VAL A 919 -22.18 -19.90 -11.19
CA VAL A 919 -22.73 -19.83 -12.56
C VAL A 919 -23.37 -21.16 -12.90
N THR A 920 -24.45 -21.14 -13.70
CA THR A 920 -25.05 -22.36 -14.26
C THR A 920 -24.65 -22.48 -15.73
N THR A 921 -24.19 -23.66 -16.15
CA THR A 921 -23.84 -23.95 -17.55
C THR A 921 -25.09 -23.99 -18.44
N GLU A 922 -24.91 -24.03 -19.76
CA GLU A 922 -26.03 -24.08 -20.70
C GLU A 922 -26.80 -25.41 -20.59
N ASP A 923 -26.12 -26.50 -20.21
CA ASP A 923 -26.74 -27.81 -19.92
C ASP A 923 -27.26 -27.96 -18.47
N GLY A 924 -27.25 -26.89 -17.67
CA GLY A 924 -27.93 -26.80 -16.38
C GLY A 924 -27.12 -27.23 -15.16
N GLU A 925 -25.81 -27.48 -15.30
CA GLU A 925 -24.91 -27.82 -14.20
C GLU A 925 -24.51 -26.58 -13.41
N ARG A 926 -24.63 -26.63 -12.08
CA ARG A 926 -24.24 -25.54 -11.19
C ARG A 926 -22.76 -25.61 -10.86
N LEU A 927 -22.07 -24.49 -11.04
CA LEU A 927 -20.64 -24.35 -10.81
C LEU A 927 -20.36 -23.32 -9.72
N ALA A 928 -19.36 -23.60 -8.89
CA ALA A 928 -18.63 -22.59 -8.13
C ALA A 928 -17.33 -22.28 -8.87
N TYR A 929 -16.91 -21.02 -8.88
CA TYR A 929 -15.71 -20.60 -9.58
C TYR A 929 -14.96 -19.49 -8.84
N ALA A 930 -13.66 -19.42 -9.05
CA ALA A 930 -12.81 -18.31 -8.67
C ALA A 930 -11.82 -18.01 -9.80
N ILE A 931 -11.73 -16.74 -10.19
CA ILE A 931 -10.79 -16.20 -11.17
C ILE A 931 -10.01 -15.10 -10.47
N MET A 932 -8.70 -15.29 -10.30
CA MET A 932 -7.80 -14.36 -9.63
C MET A 932 -6.63 -14.04 -10.56
N MET A 933 -6.46 -12.75 -10.87
CA MET A 933 -5.40 -12.24 -11.74
C MET A 933 -4.55 -11.27 -10.92
N ASN A 934 -3.28 -11.60 -10.73
CA ASN A 934 -2.30 -10.78 -10.00
C ASN A 934 -1.11 -10.49 -10.92
N GLY A 935 -0.58 -9.28 -10.85
CA GLY A 935 0.47 -8.81 -11.76
C GLY A 935 -0.07 -7.72 -12.70
N TYR A 936 0.68 -7.41 -13.75
CA TYR A 936 0.36 -6.30 -14.63
C TYR A 936 0.44 -6.68 -16.11
N THR A 937 -0.59 -6.24 -16.83
CA THR A 937 -0.65 -6.13 -18.28
C THR A 937 -1.25 -4.76 -18.65
N PRO A 938 -0.93 -4.17 -19.81
CA PRO A 938 -1.67 -3.04 -20.37
C PRO A 938 -3.10 -3.41 -20.78
N GLU A 939 -3.39 -4.71 -20.96
CA GLU A 939 -4.71 -5.19 -21.37
C GLU A 939 -5.71 -5.23 -20.21
N SER A 940 -7.00 -5.25 -20.56
CA SER A 940 -8.07 -5.21 -19.56
C SER A 940 -8.34 -6.61 -18.96
N GLU A 941 -7.92 -6.85 -17.73
CA GLU A 941 -8.14 -8.12 -17.01
C GLU A 941 -9.65 -8.39 -16.79
N GLN A 942 -10.45 -7.35 -16.60
CA GLN A 942 -11.92 -7.50 -16.48
C GLN A 942 -12.57 -8.00 -17.77
N ALA A 943 -11.98 -7.70 -18.93
CA ALA A 943 -12.48 -8.17 -20.22
C ALA A 943 -12.21 -9.68 -20.36
N LEU A 944 -11.03 -10.14 -19.96
CA LEU A 944 -10.68 -11.56 -19.89
C LEU A 944 -11.58 -12.31 -18.91
N GLN A 945 -11.82 -11.79 -17.70
CA GLN A 945 -12.79 -12.35 -16.76
C GLN A 945 -14.19 -12.49 -17.36
N ASN A 946 -14.66 -11.49 -18.10
CA ASN A 946 -15.99 -11.53 -18.74
C ASN A 946 -16.05 -12.62 -19.82
N ARG A 947 -14.97 -12.84 -20.58
CA ARG A 947 -14.87 -13.91 -21.57
C ARG A 947 -14.92 -15.28 -20.89
N ILE A 948 -14.11 -15.49 -19.84
CA ILE A 948 -14.13 -16.72 -19.04
C ILE A 948 -15.52 -16.97 -18.45
N GLY A 949 -16.16 -15.94 -17.87
CA GLY A 949 -17.53 -16.03 -17.34
C GLY A 949 -18.56 -16.42 -18.40
N ALA A 950 -18.45 -15.89 -19.62
CA ALA A 950 -19.32 -16.24 -20.73
C ALA A 950 -19.09 -17.68 -21.21
N GLU A 951 -17.84 -18.15 -21.30
CA GLU A 951 -17.53 -19.54 -21.67
C GLU A 951 -18.03 -20.53 -20.62
N MET A 952 -17.85 -20.26 -19.32
CA MET A 952 -18.41 -21.12 -18.26
C MET A 952 -19.94 -21.21 -18.33
N ALA A 953 -20.62 -20.07 -18.55
CA ALA A 953 -22.07 -20.04 -18.65
C ALA A 953 -22.60 -20.70 -19.94
N GLY A 954 -21.84 -20.62 -21.04
CA GLY A 954 -22.17 -21.25 -22.32
C GLY A 954 -21.66 -22.69 -22.47
N PHE A 955 -21.01 -23.24 -21.44
CA PHE A 955 -20.42 -24.57 -21.52
C PHE A 955 -21.51 -25.64 -21.62
N GLN A 956 -21.22 -26.69 -22.39
CA GLN A 956 -22.00 -27.92 -22.43
C GLN A 956 -21.03 -29.09 -22.39
N ARG A 957 -21.34 -30.12 -21.61
CA ARG A 957 -20.54 -31.35 -21.67
C ARG A 957 -20.68 -31.99 -23.06
N GLN A 958 -19.56 -32.46 -23.62
CA GLN A 958 -19.62 -33.38 -24.75
C GLN A 958 -20.00 -34.77 -24.22
N TRP A 959 -21.29 -35.09 -24.26
CA TRP A 959 -21.76 -36.44 -23.94
C TRP A 959 -21.32 -37.40 -25.04
N GLY A 960 -20.30 -38.22 -24.77
CA GLY A 960 -19.97 -39.37 -25.61
C GLY A 960 -21.18 -40.31 -25.66
N GLY A 961 -21.62 -40.68 -26.87
CA GLY A 961 -22.91 -41.32 -27.15
C GLY A 961 -23.16 -42.74 -26.62
N ASP A 962 -22.57 -43.14 -25.48
CA ASP A 962 -22.71 -44.49 -24.90
C ASP A 962 -23.38 -44.53 -23.51
N GLU A 963 -23.92 -43.42 -23.00
CA GLU A 963 -24.79 -43.43 -21.82
C GLU A 963 -26.14 -42.73 -22.11
N GLN A 964 -27.06 -43.50 -22.71
CA GLN A 964 -28.51 -43.29 -22.66
C GLN A 964 -29.22 -44.53 -22.14
#